data_AF-A0A6A6M498-F1
#
_entry.id   AF-A0A6A6M498-F1
#
_cell.length_a   1.000
_cell.length_b   1.000
_cell.length_c   1.000
_cell.angle_alpha   90.00
_cell.angle_beta   90.00
_cell.angle_gamma   90.00
#
_symmetry.space_group_name_H-M   'P 1'
#
loop_
_entity.id
_entity.type
_entity.pdbx_description
1 polymer ?
#
loop_
_entity_poly.entity_id
_entity_poly.type
_entity_poly.pdbx_seq_one_letter_code
_entity_poly.pdbx_strand_id
1 'polypeptide(L)'
;MSLRPSTRTEVRKKAYKTGVDADEARRRREDNLVEIRKNKREDNLLKKRREGLLLQSQHLLDASQNAAAIEKRLESIPVMVQGVWSDDPALQLEATTQFRKLLSIERSPPIDEVIKAGVVPRFVEFLGRHDLPQLQFEAAWALTNVASGTSEHTRVVIDHGAVPMFVQLLGSASDDVREQAVWALGNVAGDSPSCRDLVLGHGALMPLLAQLNEHSKLSMLRNATWTLSNFCRGKPPTPFEQVKPALPILRQLIHLNDEEVLTDACWALSYLSDGPNDKIQAVIEAGVCQRLVELLIHPSPTVLIPALRTVGNIVTGDDAQTQFVIDNQALPCLYQLLVQNHKKSIKKEACWTISNITAGNRAQIQAIIEAGIILPLVQLLQHAEFDIKKEAAWAISNATSGGSHEQIQPRIVTVCLEGLENILKVGEADKEMGKNGGVNLYAQMIDECDGLDKIENLQTHDNNEIYEKAVKILERYWAEEEEEQNVQDGGDGNQQGFAFGTNQPNAPPGVFSLLPRVRVFGLAHRPFIHLWNLLKVSKGFSLQFSAGIGRCTYSTHKVLDIGQPTPLTHPQLLKDGQITPGISSEEYISRRKRLLELLPEKSLAIIAAAPIKMMTSVVPYTYRPDADYLYITGCQQPGGVAVLGHECGLCMFMPEATKHDVMWQGQVAGVDAALENFKAEKAYPISKLCDVLPDMIRRSSKLFHNMQTATQTYTELEAFQKASLVGKVEDISSFTNELRWIKSSAELKLMRESASIACQALLQTMLHSKTYPYESMLAAKVEYECRMRGAQRMAFNPVVGGGSNGSVIHYSRNDQKIRDGDLVLMDVGCELNGYVSDLTRTWPPCGSFSSAQYELYDLILQTNKLCINLCKPGASIRQIHNYSVEMLRKGLKEIGILRDSGSSSYHLLNPTSIGHYLGMDVHDSFAVSCDRLLKPGVVITIEPGVYIPSIFDGPERFRGIGIRIEDEVLITETGYENVGVMETGFVWLKQKKSITHKFEKIGKLVTYAPEVTAFVDRGGKIKKLTGVKTKELLIWVSLSDIYLNDPPTGKITFQIPSGLNRSFPCSAFEVEETKNVSKKTRKTRK
;
A
#
# COMPACT_ATOMS: atom_id res chain seq x y z
N MET A 1 32.85 -60.63 -20.33
CA MET A 1 33.52 -59.56 -19.56
C MET A 1 33.36 -58.29 -20.39
N SER A 2 32.43 -57.40 -20.06
CA SER A 2 32.53 -56.40 -18.99
C SER A 2 33.78 -55.54 -19.18
N LEU A 3 33.59 -54.29 -19.57
CA LEU A 3 34.09 -53.13 -18.82
C LEU A 3 33.42 -51.84 -19.32
N ARG A 4 32.99 -51.05 -18.34
CA ARG A 4 32.11 -49.87 -18.34
C ARG A 4 32.67 -48.67 -19.10
N PRO A 5 31.80 -47.71 -19.49
CA PRO A 5 32.16 -46.31 -19.52
C PRO A 5 31.46 -45.50 -18.41
N SER A 6 32.30 -45.07 -17.47
CA SER A 6 32.33 -43.78 -16.76
C SER A 6 31.03 -43.08 -16.33
N THR A 7 30.92 -42.94 -15.01
CA THR A 7 30.26 -41.98 -14.10
C THR A 7 29.95 -40.54 -14.54
N ARG A 8 30.12 -40.15 -15.81
CA ARG A 8 29.88 -38.78 -16.29
C ARG A 8 28.47 -38.53 -16.83
N THR A 9 27.69 -39.60 -17.04
CA THR A 9 26.35 -39.52 -17.65
C THR A 9 25.22 -39.53 -16.59
N GLU A 10 25.43 -40.09 -15.40
CA GLU A 10 24.47 -40.02 -14.30
C GLU A 10 24.47 -38.68 -13.57
N VAL A 11 25.61 -37.99 -13.51
CA VAL A 11 25.72 -36.63 -12.94
C VAL A 11 24.96 -35.60 -13.81
N ARG A 12 24.79 -35.88 -15.10
CA ARG A 12 24.10 -34.99 -16.05
C ARG A 12 22.57 -35.07 -16.02
N LYS A 13 21.98 -36.10 -15.38
CA LYS A 13 20.53 -36.17 -15.11
C LYS A 13 20.12 -35.55 -13.78
N LYS A 14 21.07 -35.32 -12.84
CA LYS A 14 20.80 -34.65 -11.56
C LYS A 14 20.90 -33.11 -11.60
N ALA A 15 21.43 -32.54 -12.67
CA ALA A 15 21.73 -31.10 -12.75
C ALA A 15 20.67 -30.25 -13.48
N TYR A 16 19.41 -30.69 -13.59
CA TYR A 16 18.31 -29.89 -14.14
C TYR A 16 17.48 -29.15 -13.07
N LYS A 17 17.92 -29.18 -11.81
CA LYS A 17 17.40 -28.37 -10.70
C LYS A 17 18.56 -27.65 -10.01
N THR A 18 19.10 -26.60 -10.62
CA THR A 18 19.88 -25.56 -9.91
C THR A 18 20.34 -24.49 -10.90
N GLY A 19 19.92 -23.24 -10.69
CA GLY A 19 20.41 -22.08 -11.43
C GLY A 19 19.62 -20.80 -11.19
N VAL A 20 20.04 -20.03 -10.18
CA VAL A 20 19.47 -18.79 -9.59
C VAL A 20 18.28 -19.04 -8.64
N ASP A 21 18.49 -18.65 -7.38
CA ASP A 21 18.09 -19.37 -6.16
C ASP A 21 16.58 -19.27 -5.81
N ALA A 22 15.85 -20.36 -6.10
CA ALA A 22 14.45 -20.52 -5.74
C ALA A 22 14.22 -20.62 -4.22
N ASP A 23 15.25 -20.95 -3.45
CA ASP A 23 15.19 -21.01 -1.99
C ASP A 23 15.46 -19.63 -1.35
N GLU A 24 16.09 -18.69 -2.04
CA GLU A 24 16.44 -17.36 -1.48
C GLU A 24 15.28 -16.34 -1.56
N ALA A 25 14.47 -16.40 -2.61
CA ALA A 25 13.23 -15.60 -2.71
C ALA A 25 12.02 -16.22 -1.96
N ARG A 26 12.12 -17.51 -1.62
CA ARG A 26 11.22 -18.26 -0.71
C ARG A 26 11.54 -17.93 0.75
N ARG A 27 12.84 -17.87 1.11
CA ARG A 27 13.36 -17.34 2.41
C ARG A 27 12.92 -15.89 2.69
N ARG A 28 13.11 -14.94 1.77
CA ARG A 28 12.71 -13.51 2.00
C ARG A 28 11.19 -13.24 2.08
N ARG A 29 10.36 -14.15 1.58
CA ARG A 29 8.89 -14.06 1.69
C ARG A 29 8.36 -14.79 2.91
N GLU A 30 9.01 -15.86 3.34
CA GLU A 30 8.77 -16.47 4.65
C GLU A 30 9.18 -15.54 5.79
N ASP A 31 10.28 -14.79 5.66
CA ASP A 31 10.74 -13.83 6.68
C ASP A 31 9.74 -12.66 6.89
N ASN A 32 9.25 -12.04 5.81
CA ASN A 32 8.26 -10.94 5.89
C ASN A 32 6.83 -11.41 6.28
N LEU A 33 6.47 -12.67 6.03
CA LEU A 33 5.16 -13.24 6.42
C LEU A 33 5.16 -13.87 7.83
N VAL A 34 6.32 -14.28 8.36
CA VAL A 34 6.49 -14.68 9.77
C VAL A 34 6.48 -13.46 10.68
N GLU A 35 7.08 -12.34 10.28
CA GLU A 35 7.20 -11.13 11.10
C GLU A 35 5.84 -10.40 11.31
N ILE A 36 5.03 -10.25 10.25
CA ILE A 36 3.70 -9.61 10.32
C ILE A 36 2.64 -10.51 10.99
N ARG A 37 2.85 -11.84 11.00
CA ARG A 37 1.98 -12.82 11.69
C ARG A 37 2.38 -13.06 13.14
N LYS A 38 3.66 -12.84 13.53
CA LYS A 38 4.14 -12.89 14.92
C LYS A 38 3.55 -11.72 15.72
N ASN A 39 3.58 -10.50 15.17
CA ASN A 39 3.04 -9.30 15.83
C ASN A 39 1.50 -9.33 16.01
N LYS A 40 0.73 -9.80 15.01
CA LYS A 40 -0.75 -9.89 15.10
C LYS A 40 -1.28 -11.12 15.85
N ARG A 41 -0.46 -12.16 16.03
CA ARG A 41 -0.76 -13.35 16.85
C ARG A 41 -0.40 -13.12 18.32
N GLU A 42 0.68 -12.39 18.62
CA GLU A 42 1.00 -11.91 19.97
C GLU A 42 -0.10 -10.97 20.50
N ASP A 43 -0.56 -9.98 19.74
CA ASP A 43 -1.62 -9.06 20.20
C ASP A 43 -3.00 -9.71 20.43
N ASN A 44 -3.33 -10.80 19.73
CA ASN A 44 -4.63 -11.47 19.85
C ASN A 44 -4.65 -12.66 20.83
N LEU A 45 -3.53 -13.37 21.02
CA LEU A 45 -3.39 -14.37 22.11
C LEU A 45 -3.22 -13.69 23.47
N LEU A 46 -2.53 -12.54 23.53
CA LEU A 46 -2.40 -11.73 24.74
C LEU A 46 -3.74 -11.11 25.16
N LYS A 47 -4.72 -10.96 24.27
CA LYS A 47 -6.08 -10.45 24.59
C LYS A 47 -7.10 -11.54 24.91
N LYS A 48 -7.09 -12.68 24.21
CA LYS A 48 -8.10 -13.73 24.43
C LYS A 48 -7.86 -14.59 25.68
N ARG A 49 -6.61 -14.74 26.14
CA ARG A 49 -6.35 -15.30 27.48
C ARG A 49 -6.69 -14.37 28.63
N ARG A 50 -6.88 -13.06 28.39
CA ARG A 50 -7.37 -12.14 29.43
C ARG A 50 -8.85 -12.36 29.79
N GLU A 51 -9.64 -13.06 28.95
CA GLU A 51 -11.10 -13.12 29.09
C GLU A 51 -11.68 -14.55 29.28
N GLY A 52 -10.89 -15.62 29.20
CA GLY A 52 -11.42 -16.99 29.07
C GLY A 52 -11.80 -17.79 30.32
N LEU A 53 -11.22 -17.54 31.51
CA LEU A 53 -11.39 -18.41 32.69
C LEU A 53 -11.43 -17.63 34.02
N LEU A 54 -12.21 -16.55 34.02
CA LEU A 54 -12.90 -16.00 35.19
C LEU A 54 -14.08 -16.90 35.62
N LEU A 55 -13.91 -18.22 35.60
CA LEU A 55 -14.90 -19.11 36.18
C LEU A 55 -14.63 -19.22 37.68
N GLN A 56 -15.36 -18.38 38.42
CA GLN A 56 -15.48 -18.24 39.89
C GLN A 56 -14.65 -17.12 40.52
N SER A 57 -15.17 -15.88 40.46
CA SER A 57 -15.55 -15.13 41.67
C SER A 57 -16.22 -13.81 41.32
N GLN A 58 -17.25 -13.48 42.12
CA GLN A 58 -18.10 -12.30 42.01
C GLN A 58 -17.36 -11.01 42.41
N HIS A 59 -17.80 -9.91 41.76
CA HIS A 59 -17.90 -8.54 42.27
C HIS A 59 -16.75 -7.52 42.11
N LEU A 60 -17.16 -6.33 41.59
CA LEU A 60 -16.58 -4.95 41.66
C LEU A 60 -15.59 -4.55 40.53
N LEU A 61 -15.46 -3.31 40.02
CA LEU A 61 -16.24 -2.05 39.89
C LEU A 61 -15.45 -1.15 38.87
N ASP A 62 -16.05 -0.02 38.48
CA ASP A 62 -15.70 1.01 37.47
C ASP A 62 -14.21 1.43 37.24
N ALA A 63 -13.85 1.73 35.98
CA ALA A 63 -12.47 1.90 35.49
C ALA A 63 -11.75 3.22 35.86
N SER A 64 -12.44 4.20 36.46
CA SER A 64 -11.85 5.48 36.89
C SER A 64 -11.16 5.42 38.26
N GLN A 65 -11.30 4.31 39.00
CA GLN A 65 -10.68 4.10 40.32
C GLN A 65 -9.30 3.40 40.28
N ASN A 66 -8.84 2.93 39.11
CA ASN A 66 -7.72 1.98 39.04
C ASN A 66 -6.32 2.58 39.28
N ALA A 67 -6.03 3.84 38.92
CA ALA A 67 -4.69 4.40 39.13
C ALA A 67 -4.35 4.57 40.62
N ALA A 68 -5.25 5.18 41.40
CA ALA A 68 -5.09 5.34 42.85
C ALA A 68 -5.17 4.01 43.62
N ALA A 69 -5.95 3.04 43.12
CA ALA A 69 -6.02 1.70 43.71
C ALA A 69 -4.75 0.88 43.46
N ILE A 70 -4.08 1.06 42.31
CA ILE A 70 -2.77 0.46 42.03
C ILE A 70 -1.70 1.10 42.92
N GLU A 71 -1.68 2.43 43.03
CA GLU A 71 -0.74 3.18 43.87
C GLU A 71 -0.81 2.74 45.34
N LYS A 72 -2.03 2.63 45.89
CA LYS A 72 -2.27 2.12 47.26
C LYS A 72 -1.91 0.64 47.46
N ARG A 73 -1.93 -0.18 46.40
CA ARG A 73 -1.50 -1.60 46.45
C ARG A 73 0.01 -1.76 46.26
N LEU A 74 0.68 -0.80 45.62
CA LEU A 74 2.15 -0.76 45.55
C LEU A 74 2.75 -0.42 46.93
N GLU A 75 2.07 0.41 47.73
CA GLU A 75 2.45 0.71 49.12
C GLU A 75 2.48 -0.53 50.03
N SER A 76 1.71 -1.58 49.72
CA SER A 76 1.69 -2.82 50.52
C SER A 76 2.79 -3.82 50.17
N ILE A 77 3.60 -3.59 49.11
CA ILE A 77 4.68 -4.51 48.70
C ILE A 77 5.64 -4.85 49.84
N PRO A 78 6.16 -3.91 50.66
CA PRO A 78 7.08 -4.25 51.74
C PRO A 78 6.50 -5.24 52.76
N VAL A 79 5.21 -5.12 53.09
CA VAL A 79 4.52 -6.03 54.02
C VAL A 79 4.32 -7.41 53.40
N MET A 80 3.95 -7.47 52.12
CA MET A 80 3.82 -8.74 51.40
C MET A 80 5.17 -9.46 51.31
N VAL A 81 6.28 -8.73 51.09
CA VAL A 81 7.64 -9.30 51.11
C VAL A 81 7.91 -9.96 52.46
N GLN A 82 7.61 -9.29 53.58
CA GLN A 82 7.78 -9.90 54.92
C GLN A 82 6.96 -11.18 55.09
N GLY A 83 5.72 -11.22 54.58
CA GLY A 83 4.88 -12.42 54.61
C GLY A 83 5.45 -13.58 53.80
N VAL A 84 6.00 -13.31 52.61
CA VAL A 84 6.67 -14.32 51.75
C VAL A 84 7.95 -14.90 52.41
N TRP A 85 8.66 -14.08 53.18
CA TRP A 85 9.87 -14.51 53.90
C TRP A 85 9.61 -14.99 55.33
N SER A 86 8.36 -14.99 55.79
CA SER A 86 7.97 -15.55 57.09
C SER A 86 8.19 -17.07 57.13
N ASP A 87 8.31 -17.65 58.32
CA ASP A 87 8.31 -19.10 58.53
C ASP A 87 6.90 -19.69 58.69
N ASP A 88 5.87 -18.84 58.82
CA ASP A 88 4.48 -19.26 58.96
C ASP A 88 3.84 -19.58 57.59
N PRO A 89 3.43 -20.84 57.32
CA PRO A 89 2.79 -21.23 56.07
C PRO A 89 1.53 -20.41 55.73
N ALA A 90 0.76 -19.96 56.73
CA ALA A 90 -0.44 -19.18 56.49
C ALA A 90 -0.11 -17.79 55.94
N LEU A 91 0.91 -17.13 56.52
CA LEU A 91 1.40 -15.83 56.05
C LEU A 91 2.08 -15.93 54.69
N GLN A 92 2.84 -17.01 54.44
CA GLN A 92 3.43 -17.29 53.12
C GLN A 92 2.34 -17.41 52.05
N LEU A 93 1.28 -18.17 52.33
CA LEU A 93 0.16 -18.36 51.41
C LEU A 93 -0.58 -17.04 51.16
N GLU A 94 -0.95 -16.33 52.22
CA GLU A 94 -1.66 -15.06 52.10
C GLU A 94 -0.87 -14.05 51.26
N ALA A 95 0.42 -13.86 51.56
CA ALA A 95 1.26 -12.92 50.85
C ALA A 95 1.49 -13.34 49.38
N THR A 96 1.66 -14.63 49.11
CA THR A 96 1.81 -15.15 47.73
C THR A 96 0.52 -14.94 46.93
N THR A 97 -0.65 -15.19 47.52
CA THR A 97 -1.96 -14.88 46.92
C THR A 97 -2.10 -13.39 46.60
N GLN A 98 -1.63 -12.50 47.48
CA GLN A 98 -1.67 -11.06 47.24
C GLN A 98 -0.76 -10.65 46.06
N PHE A 99 0.46 -11.18 45.99
CA PHE A 99 1.36 -10.97 44.85
C PHE A 99 0.76 -11.49 43.53
N ARG A 100 0.17 -12.69 43.54
CA ARG A 100 -0.51 -13.24 42.36
C ARG A 100 -1.66 -12.35 41.90
N LYS A 101 -2.49 -11.85 42.82
CA LYS A 101 -3.58 -10.90 42.52
C LYS A 101 -3.07 -9.59 41.93
N LEU A 102 -1.95 -9.08 42.44
CA LEU A 102 -1.30 -7.87 41.93
C LEU A 102 -0.80 -8.08 40.49
N LEU A 103 -0.22 -9.24 40.20
CA LEU A 103 0.27 -9.60 38.87
C LEU A 103 -0.86 -9.95 37.87
N SER A 104 -2.07 -10.24 38.35
CA SER A 104 -3.24 -10.56 37.51
C SER A 104 -4.02 -9.32 37.06
N ILE A 105 -3.52 -8.10 37.28
CA ILE A 105 -4.17 -6.86 36.86
C ILE A 105 -4.15 -6.75 35.33
N GLU A 106 -5.34 -6.55 34.72
CA GLU A 106 -5.52 -6.59 33.26
C GLU A 106 -4.78 -5.50 32.47
N ARG A 107 -4.57 -4.33 33.08
CA ARG A 107 -3.90 -3.17 32.47
C ARG A 107 -2.66 -2.82 33.27
N SER A 108 -1.50 -3.03 32.65
CA SER A 108 -0.17 -2.71 33.20
C SER A 108 0.08 -3.36 34.57
N PRO A 109 0.14 -4.70 34.67
CA PRO A 109 0.53 -5.37 35.91
C PRO A 109 1.95 -4.92 36.31
N PRO A 110 2.21 -4.62 37.60
CA PRO A 110 3.50 -4.11 38.06
C PRO A 110 4.55 -5.23 38.19
N ILE A 111 4.90 -5.85 37.05
CA ILE A 111 5.82 -6.99 37.00
C ILE A 111 7.22 -6.56 37.41
N ASP A 112 7.68 -5.40 36.94
CA ASP A 112 9.00 -4.83 37.28
C ASP A 112 9.16 -4.60 38.79
N GLU A 113 8.12 -4.09 39.45
CA GLU A 113 8.10 -3.81 40.89
C GLU A 113 8.16 -5.10 41.70
N VAL A 114 7.45 -6.15 41.27
CA VAL A 114 7.49 -7.47 41.92
C VAL A 114 8.86 -8.14 41.74
N ILE A 115 9.47 -8.02 40.56
CA ILE A 115 10.85 -8.51 40.32
C ILE A 115 11.84 -7.75 41.21
N LYS A 116 11.76 -6.41 41.26
CA LYS A 116 12.61 -5.56 42.11
C LYS A 116 12.44 -5.84 43.60
N ALA A 117 11.26 -6.29 44.04
CA ALA A 117 11.01 -6.71 45.41
C ALA A 117 11.76 -7.98 45.83
N GLY A 118 12.39 -8.71 44.89
CA GLY A 118 13.26 -9.84 45.19
C GLY A 118 12.54 -11.12 45.63
N VAL A 119 11.25 -11.25 45.36
CA VAL A 119 10.42 -12.40 45.80
C VAL A 119 10.41 -13.60 44.85
N VAL A 120 10.89 -13.42 43.60
CA VAL A 120 10.90 -14.48 42.57
C VAL A 120 11.65 -15.76 43.01
N PRO A 121 12.89 -15.71 43.54
CA PRO A 121 13.57 -16.92 44.03
C PRO A 121 12.74 -17.67 45.08
N ARG A 122 12.07 -16.94 45.97
CA ARG A 122 11.24 -17.53 47.02
C ARG A 122 9.98 -18.19 46.48
N PHE A 123 9.36 -17.61 45.43
CA PHE A 123 8.28 -18.29 44.71
C PHE A 123 8.74 -19.59 44.04
N VAL A 124 9.98 -19.64 43.52
CA VAL A 124 10.54 -20.89 42.98
C VAL A 124 10.73 -21.93 44.08
N GLU A 125 11.23 -21.53 45.26
CA GLU A 125 11.33 -22.44 46.41
C GLU A 125 9.96 -22.99 46.85
N PHE A 126 8.92 -22.16 46.81
CA PHE A 126 7.54 -22.58 47.10
C PHE A 126 7.01 -23.64 46.13
N LEU A 127 7.51 -23.72 44.89
CA LEU A 127 7.17 -24.81 43.97
C LEU A 127 7.62 -26.18 44.51
N GLY A 128 8.63 -26.25 45.39
CA GLY A 128 9.10 -27.49 46.02
C GLY A 128 8.31 -27.94 47.24
N ARG A 129 7.33 -27.16 47.72
CA ARG A 129 6.54 -27.45 48.93
C ARG A 129 5.38 -28.41 48.63
N HIS A 130 5.69 -29.67 48.35
CA HIS A 130 4.69 -30.71 48.07
C HIS A 130 3.70 -30.96 49.23
N ASP A 131 4.07 -30.56 50.45
CA ASP A 131 3.23 -30.56 51.65
C ASP A 131 2.15 -29.47 51.63
N LEU A 132 2.29 -28.43 50.80
CA LEU A 132 1.40 -27.27 50.73
C LEU A 132 0.94 -26.98 49.28
N PRO A 133 0.02 -27.78 48.71
CA PRO A 133 -0.39 -27.66 47.31
C PRO A 133 -1.04 -26.30 46.96
N GLN A 134 -1.72 -25.66 47.92
CA GLN A 134 -2.29 -24.31 47.71
C GLN A 134 -1.20 -23.24 47.55
N LEU A 135 -0.10 -23.36 48.32
CA LEU A 135 1.04 -22.46 48.19
C LEU A 135 1.79 -22.70 46.87
N GLN A 136 1.96 -23.97 46.48
CA GLN A 136 2.52 -24.33 45.17
C GLN A 136 1.70 -23.74 44.02
N PHE A 137 0.37 -23.83 44.10
CA PHE A 137 -0.54 -23.29 43.08
C PHE A 137 -0.41 -21.78 42.94
N GLU A 138 -0.47 -21.03 44.06
CA GLU A 138 -0.37 -19.57 44.05
C GLU A 138 1.01 -19.09 43.59
N ALA A 139 2.09 -19.77 44.01
CA ALA A 139 3.45 -19.47 43.56
C ALA A 139 3.63 -19.75 42.06
N ALA A 140 3.12 -20.88 41.55
CA ALA A 140 3.15 -21.21 40.13
C ALA A 140 2.37 -20.19 39.29
N TRP A 141 1.23 -19.71 39.80
CA TRP A 141 0.42 -18.71 39.11
C TRP A 141 1.09 -17.34 39.10
N ALA A 142 1.67 -16.91 40.22
CA ALA A 142 2.47 -15.68 40.26
C ALA A 142 3.59 -15.72 39.20
N LEU A 143 4.38 -16.80 39.15
CA LEU A 143 5.46 -16.97 38.19
C LEU A 143 4.97 -17.06 36.73
N THR A 144 3.80 -17.65 36.49
CA THR A 144 3.17 -17.69 35.15
C THR A 144 2.87 -16.29 34.64
N ASN A 145 2.38 -15.40 35.51
CA ASN A 145 2.08 -14.02 35.16
C ASN A 145 3.36 -13.21 34.92
N VAL A 146 4.43 -13.44 35.70
CA VAL A 146 5.76 -12.85 35.43
C VAL A 146 6.27 -13.29 34.04
N ALA A 147 6.18 -14.59 33.73
CA ALA A 147 6.58 -15.14 32.43
C ALA A 147 5.66 -14.75 31.25
N SER A 148 4.55 -14.04 31.50
CA SER A 148 3.67 -13.50 30.44
C SER A 148 4.04 -12.08 30.00
N GLY A 149 5.04 -11.47 30.65
CA GLY A 149 5.53 -10.12 30.38
C GLY A 149 6.48 -10.03 29.18
N THR A 150 7.57 -9.26 29.31
CA THR A 150 8.60 -9.15 28.27
C THR A 150 9.56 -10.34 28.32
N SER A 151 10.42 -10.48 27.31
CA SER A 151 11.45 -11.52 27.29
C SER A 151 12.42 -11.40 28.48
N GLU A 152 12.69 -10.20 28.98
CA GLU A 152 13.48 -9.98 30.20
C GLU A 152 12.76 -10.52 31.45
N HIS A 153 11.44 -10.32 31.59
CA HIS A 153 10.68 -10.89 32.70
C HIS A 153 10.69 -12.42 32.68
N THR A 154 10.49 -13.01 31.50
CA THR A 154 10.59 -14.47 31.30
C THR A 154 11.98 -14.99 31.64
N ARG A 155 13.03 -14.25 31.27
CA ARG A 155 14.42 -14.57 31.59
C ARG A 155 14.67 -14.65 33.10
N VAL A 156 14.10 -13.74 33.89
CA VAL A 156 14.21 -13.77 35.35
C VAL A 156 13.64 -15.08 35.93
N VAL A 157 12.48 -15.55 35.43
CA VAL A 157 11.88 -16.82 35.87
C VAL A 157 12.78 -18.02 35.50
N ILE A 158 13.41 -17.98 34.33
CA ILE A 158 14.33 -19.01 33.86
C ILE A 158 15.61 -19.06 34.71
N ASP A 159 16.26 -17.91 34.92
CA ASP A 159 17.56 -17.82 35.59
C ASP A 159 17.48 -18.22 37.07
N HIS A 160 16.30 -18.12 37.70
CA HIS A 160 16.04 -18.62 39.06
C HIS A 160 15.67 -20.11 39.13
N GLY A 161 15.71 -20.84 38.01
CA GLY A 161 15.55 -22.30 38.00
C GLY A 161 14.10 -22.80 38.06
N ALA A 162 13.11 -21.99 37.66
CA ALA A 162 11.70 -22.39 37.72
C ALA A 162 11.31 -23.50 36.71
N VAL A 163 11.98 -23.58 35.55
CA VAL A 163 11.62 -24.52 34.46
C VAL A 163 11.70 -25.99 34.90
N PRO A 164 12.81 -26.51 35.48
CA PRO A 164 12.85 -27.86 36.02
C PRO A 164 11.73 -28.15 37.03
N MET A 165 11.41 -27.17 37.89
CA MET A 165 10.35 -27.31 38.90
C MET A 165 8.98 -27.43 38.23
N PHE A 166 8.66 -26.60 37.23
CA PHE A 166 7.41 -26.74 36.48
C PHE A 166 7.29 -28.10 35.79
N VAL A 167 8.37 -28.64 35.22
CA VAL A 167 8.36 -29.98 34.62
C VAL A 167 8.05 -31.05 35.65
N GLN A 168 8.65 -30.98 36.85
CA GLN A 168 8.35 -31.90 37.95
C GLN A 168 6.90 -31.78 38.42
N LEU A 169 6.35 -30.56 38.48
CA LEU A 169 4.97 -30.31 38.90
C LEU A 169 3.92 -30.90 37.95
N LEU A 170 4.26 -31.22 36.70
CA LEU A 170 3.37 -31.99 35.81
C LEU A 170 3.06 -33.41 36.34
N GLY A 171 3.84 -33.91 37.31
CA GLY A 171 3.58 -35.15 38.03
C GLY A 171 2.85 -34.96 39.37
N SER A 172 2.40 -33.75 39.72
CA SER A 172 1.73 -33.48 41.00
C SER A 172 0.40 -34.20 41.15
N ALA A 173 0.07 -34.61 42.38
CA ALA A 173 -1.24 -35.18 42.71
C ALA A 173 -2.39 -34.15 42.58
N SER A 174 -2.09 -32.84 42.59
CA SER A 174 -3.08 -31.78 42.45
C SER A 174 -3.28 -31.39 40.98
N ASP A 175 -4.51 -31.54 40.48
CA ASP A 175 -4.91 -31.14 39.14
C ASP A 175 -4.62 -29.66 38.86
N ASP A 176 -4.92 -28.78 39.81
CA ASP A 176 -4.79 -27.33 39.65
C ASP A 176 -3.31 -26.93 39.56
N VAL A 177 -2.44 -27.59 40.32
CA VAL A 177 -0.98 -27.39 40.25
C VAL A 177 -0.43 -27.87 38.92
N ARG A 178 -0.88 -29.03 38.42
CA ARG A 178 -0.49 -29.52 37.08
C ARG A 178 -0.91 -28.53 36.00
N GLU A 179 -2.14 -28.04 36.05
CA GLU A 179 -2.68 -27.12 35.04
C GLU A 179 -1.90 -25.80 35.02
N GLN A 180 -1.58 -25.26 36.20
CA GLN A 180 -0.81 -24.03 36.31
C GLN A 180 0.63 -24.21 35.81
N ALA A 181 1.25 -25.36 36.08
CA ALA A 181 2.58 -25.69 35.58
C ALA A 181 2.61 -25.81 34.04
N VAL A 182 1.57 -26.41 33.44
CA VAL A 182 1.40 -26.44 31.97
C VAL A 182 1.37 -25.02 31.41
N TRP A 183 0.57 -24.13 32.00
CA TRP A 183 0.46 -22.75 31.53
C TRP A 183 1.80 -22.00 31.64
N ALA A 184 2.51 -22.14 32.76
CA ALA A 184 3.83 -21.55 32.95
C ALA A 184 4.81 -21.98 31.85
N LEU A 185 4.89 -23.29 31.58
CA LEU A 185 5.75 -23.86 30.54
C LEU A 185 5.37 -23.36 29.14
N GLY A 186 4.08 -23.20 28.87
CA GLY A 186 3.60 -22.64 27.62
C GLY A 186 4.01 -21.18 27.41
N ASN A 187 3.98 -20.34 28.46
CA ASN A 187 4.43 -18.94 28.37
C ASN A 187 5.94 -18.88 28.11
N VAL A 188 6.73 -19.67 28.86
CA VAL A 188 8.19 -19.75 28.66
C VAL A 188 8.54 -20.25 27.26
N ALA A 189 7.94 -21.34 26.79
CA ALA A 189 8.22 -21.87 25.45
C ALA A 189 7.70 -20.96 24.32
N GLY A 190 6.69 -20.13 24.60
CA GLY A 190 6.10 -19.20 23.64
C GLY A 190 6.93 -17.93 23.37
N ASP A 191 7.84 -17.58 24.28
CA ASP A 191 8.65 -16.35 24.24
C ASP A 191 9.68 -16.36 23.09
N SER A 192 10.53 -17.39 23.03
CA SER A 192 11.56 -17.49 21.99
C SER A 192 11.94 -18.95 21.67
N PRO A 193 12.53 -19.22 20.47
CA PRO A 193 13.05 -20.55 20.15
C PRO A 193 14.05 -21.07 21.19
N SER A 194 14.86 -20.19 21.79
CA SER A 194 15.82 -20.57 22.83
C SER A 194 15.14 -21.02 24.13
N CYS A 195 14.07 -20.33 24.55
CA CYS A 195 13.28 -20.70 25.72
C CYS A 195 12.52 -22.02 25.48
N ARG A 196 11.96 -22.21 24.28
CA ARG A 196 11.34 -23.46 23.83
C ARG A 196 12.31 -24.65 23.93
N ASP A 197 13.50 -24.51 23.35
CA ASP A 197 14.49 -25.58 23.33
C ASP A 197 15.02 -25.89 24.73
N LEU A 198 15.11 -24.89 25.63
CA LEU A 198 15.42 -25.08 27.04
C LEU A 198 14.35 -25.92 27.75
N VAL A 199 13.07 -25.59 27.56
CA VAL A 199 11.94 -26.32 28.16
C VAL A 199 11.96 -27.78 27.69
N LEU A 200 12.13 -28.00 26.38
CA LEU A 200 12.23 -29.33 25.80
C LEU A 200 13.48 -30.09 26.26
N GLY A 201 14.61 -29.41 26.45
CA GLY A 201 15.86 -29.96 26.97
C GLY A 201 15.75 -30.48 28.40
N HIS A 202 14.80 -29.94 29.19
CA HIS A 202 14.45 -30.46 30.52
C HIS A 202 13.46 -31.64 30.48
N GLY A 203 13.14 -32.17 29.30
CA GLY A 203 12.27 -33.33 29.16
C GLY A 203 10.77 -33.05 29.32
N ALA A 204 10.33 -31.80 29.13
CA ALA A 204 8.94 -31.40 29.38
C ALA A 204 7.89 -32.08 28.48
N LEU A 205 8.26 -32.60 27.31
CA LEU A 205 7.29 -33.11 26.34
C LEU A 205 6.50 -34.33 26.87
N MET A 206 7.17 -35.37 27.35
CA MET A 206 6.47 -36.60 27.76
C MET A 206 5.51 -36.36 28.95
N PRO A 207 5.90 -35.62 30.01
CA PRO A 207 4.96 -35.25 31.07
C PRO A 207 3.78 -34.38 30.59
N LEU A 208 4.01 -33.50 29.61
CA LEU A 208 2.93 -32.71 29.00
C LEU A 208 1.95 -33.60 28.21
N LEU A 209 2.46 -34.52 27.39
CA LEU A 209 1.63 -35.45 26.62
C LEU A 209 0.79 -36.35 27.55
N ALA A 210 1.31 -36.71 28.73
CA ALA A 210 0.53 -37.45 29.72
C ALA A 210 -0.69 -36.68 30.25
N GLN A 211 -0.69 -35.34 30.19
CA GLN A 211 -1.87 -34.52 30.55
C GLN A 211 -2.94 -34.48 29.46
N LEU A 212 -2.65 -34.96 28.25
CA LEU A 212 -3.56 -34.97 27.09
C LEU A 212 -4.22 -36.35 26.96
N ASN A 213 -5.03 -36.73 27.95
CA ASN A 213 -5.75 -38.00 27.99
C ASN A 213 -7.27 -37.78 28.13
N GLU A 214 -8.07 -38.84 27.93
CA GLU A 214 -9.55 -38.77 27.94
C GLU A 214 -10.16 -38.38 29.29
N HIS A 215 -9.41 -38.53 30.39
CA HIS A 215 -9.87 -38.18 31.74
C HIS A 215 -9.54 -36.73 32.13
N SER A 216 -8.78 -36.01 31.30
CA SER A 216 -8.42 -34.62 31.57
C SER A 216 -9.61 -33.68 31.41
N LYS A 217 -9.71 -32.70 32.32
CA LYS A 217 -10.69 -31.61 32.22
C LYS A 217 -10.47 -30.83 30.92
N LEU A 218 -11.54 -30.22 30.40
CA LEU A 218 -11.47 -29.39 29.19
C LEU A 218 -10.47 -28.22 29.33
N SER A 219 -10.39 -27.60 30.51
CA SER A 219 -9.43 -26.53 30.81
C SER A 219 -7.98 -26.98 30.65
N MET A 220 -7.64 -28.15 31.22
CA MET A 220 -6.36 -28.81 31.04
C MET A 220 -6.09 -29.15 29.57
N LEU A 221 -7.07 -29.70 28.84
CA LEU A 221 -6.90 -30.04 27.43
C LEU A 221 -6.58 -28.81 26.59
N ARG A 222 -7.27 -27.68 26.81
CA ARG A 222 -6.99 -26.40 26.14
C ARG A 222 -5.57 -25.91 26.45
N ASN A 223 -5.22 -25.83 27.74
CA ASN A 223 -3.92 -25.32 28.19
C ASN A 223 -2.74 -26.20 27.72
N ALA A 224 -2.90 -27.52 27.79
CA ALA A 224 -1.87 -28.47 27.37
C ALA A 224 -1.72 -28.50 25.84
N THR A 225 -2.82 -28.40 25.09
CA THR A 225 -2.75 -28.31 23.61
C THR A 225 -2.10 -27.01 23.16
N TRP A 226 -2.46 -25.90 23.80
CA TRP A 226 -1.83 -24.61 23.54
C TRP A 226 -0.31 -24.66 23.81
N THR A 227 0.09 -25.23 24.94
CA THR A 227 1.50 -25.40 25.32
C THR A 227 2.24 -26.29 24.34
N LEU A 228 1.63 -27.40 23.92
CA LEU A 228 2.16 -28.30 22.90
C LEU A 228 2.36 -27.58 21.56
N SER A 229 1.45 -26.69 21.18
CA SER A 229 1.61 -25.87 19.97
C SER A 229 2.84 -24.96 20.03
N ASN A 230 3.18 -24.43 21.20
CA ASN A 230 4.39 -23.63 21.40
C ASN A 230 5.67 -24.49 21.37
N PHE A 231 5.61 -25.74 21.84
CA PHE A 231 6.75 -26.67 21.75
C PHE A 231 7.11 -26.98 20.29
N CYS A 232 6.14 -26.94 19.38
CA CYS A 232 6.34 -27.12 17.95
C CYS A 232 6.64 -25.81 17.19
N ARG A 233 6.44 -24.64 17.80
CA ARG A 233 6.47 -23.33 17.13
C ARG A 233 7.90 -22.77 17.01
N GLY A 234 8.16 -22.00 15.95
CA GLY A 234 9.31 -21.08 15.87
C GLY A 234 10.35 -21.48 14.81
N LYS A 235 11.11 -20.49 14.33
CA LYS A 235 12.25 -20.67 13.42
C LYS A 235 13.53 -20.20 14.16
N PRO A 236 14.61 -21.00 14.20
CA PRO A 236 14.75 -22.35 13.61
C PRO A 236 13.81 -23.39 14.27
N PRO A 237 13.34 -24.40 13.49
CA PRO A 237 12.41 -25.41 14.00
C PRO A 237 13.11 -26.31 15.02
N THR A 238 12.33 -26.81 15.99
CA THR A 238 12.78 -27.82 16.94
C THR A 238 13.28 -29.08 16.21
N PRO A 239 14.31 -29.77 16.70
CA PRO A 239 14.66 -31.09 16.19
C PRO A 239 13.45 -32.01 16.11
N PHE A 240 13.12 -32.48 14.90
CA PHE A 240 11.85 -33.15 14.64
C PHE A 240 11.66 -34.39 15.50
N GLU A 241 12.71 -35.19 15.70
CA GLU A 241 12.66 -36.40 16.53
C GLU A 241 12.30 -36.11 17.99
N GLN A 242 12.56 -34.90 18.50
CA GLN A 242 12.18 -34.51 19.86
C GLN A 242 10.68 -34.27 19.99
N VAL A 243 10.01 -33.74 18.95
CA VAL A 243 8.58 -33.37 18.97
C VAL A 243 7.68 -34.36 18.22
N LYS A 244 8.26 -35.26 17.42
CA LYS A 244 7.57 -36.35 16.72
C LYS A 244 6.67 -37.21 17.63
N PRO A 245 7.02 -37.50 18.91
CA PRO A 245 6.11 -38.21 19.82
C PRO A 245 4.77 -37.50 20.07
N ALA A 246 4.62 -36.22 19.72
CA ALA A 246 3.36 -35.49 19.82
C ALA A 246 2.33 -35.89 18.76
N LEU A 247 2.75 -36.45 17.61
CA LEU A 247 1.87 -36.72 16.47
C LEU A 247 0.68 -37.63 16.79
N PRO A 248 0.84 -38.76 17.53
CA PRO A 248 -0.29 -39.60 17.91
C PRO A 248 -1.33 -38.87 18.79
N ILE A 249 -0.87 -37.98 19.67
CA ILE A 249 -1.76 -37.18 20.53
C ILE A 249 -2.45 -36.08 19.71
N LEU A 250 -1.72 -35.39 18.84
CA LEU A 250 -2.30 -34.38 17.94
C LEU A 250 -3.37 -34.99 17.03
N ARG A 251 -3.18 -36.23 16.57
CA ARG A 251 -4.21 -36.99 15.86
C ARG A 251 -5.47 -37.17 16.70
N GLN A 252 -5.37 -37.49 17.98
CA GLN A 252 -6.54 -37.60 18.86
C GLN A 252 -7.22 -36.24 19.07
N LEU A 253 -6.44 -35.19 19.31
CA LEU A 253 -6.97 -33.85 19.62
C LEU A 253 -7.76 -33.22 18.47
N ILE A 254 -7.37 -33.45 17.21
CA ILE A 254 -8.12 -32.92 16.05
C ILE A 254 -9.49 -33.58 15.85
N HIS A 255 -9.80 -34.66 16.57
CA HIS A 255 -11.13 -35.27 16.59
C HIS A 255 -12.05 -34.72 17.69
N LEU A 256 -11.53 -33.88 18.58
CA LEU A 256 -12.37 -33.21 19.58
C LEU A 256 -13.23 -32.12 18.93
N ASN A 257 -14.30 -31.73 19.60
CA ASN A 257 -15.24 -30.72 19.11
C ASN A 257 -14.95 -29.31 19.66
N ASP A 258 -14.00 -29.19 20.60
CA ASP A 258 -13.66 -27.91 21.21
C ASP A 258 -12.82 -27.06 20.25
N GLU A 259 -13.32 -25.86 19.94
CA GLU A 259 -12.71 -24.97 18.95
C GLU A 259 -11.28 -24.53 19.32
N GLU A 260 -11.01 -24.28 20.60
CA GLU A 260 -9.70 -23.86 21.09
C GLU A 260 -8.68 -25.00 20.96
N VAL A 261 -9.05 -26.20 21.40
CA VAL A 261 -8.22 -27.40 21.23
C VAL A 261 -7.95 -27.69 19.76
N LEU A 262 -8.97 -27.63 18.90
CA LEU A 262 -8.82 -27.82 17.46
C LEU A 262 -7.86 -26.80 16.83
N THR A 263 -7.99 -25.53 17.22
CA THR A 263 -7.16 -24.43 16.70
C THR A 263 -5.68 -24.68 17.00
N ASP A 264 -5.34 -24.96 18.25
CA ASP A 264 -3.95 -25.12 18.66
C ASP A 264 -3.35 -26.46 18.22
N ALA A 265 -4.15 -27.53 18.16
CA ALA A 265 -3.73 -28.81 17.59
C ALA A 265 -3.40 -28.67 16.09
N CYS A 266 -4.24 -27.98 15.31
CA CYS A 266 -3.96 -27.71 13.91
C CYS A 266 -2.73 -26.80 13.73
N TRP A 267 -2.51 -25.81 14.60
CA TRP A 267 -1.27 -25.00 14.56
C TRP A 267 -0.04 -25.85 14.82
N ALA A 268 -0.07 -26.73 15.83
CA ALA A 268 1.03 -27.65 16.11
C ALA A 268 1.36 -28.53 14.90
N LEU A 269 0.33 -29.14 14.28
CA LEU A 269 0.50 -29.94 13.06
C LEU A 269 1.07 -29.12 11.89
N SER A 270 0.64 -27.86 11.74
CA SER A 270 1.15 -26.98 10.70
C SER A 270 2.65 -26.68 10.83
N TYR A 271 3.17 -26.61 12.06
CA TYR A 271 4.59 -26.44 12.29
C TYR A 271 5.37 -27.73 12.07
N LEU A 272 4.79 -28.88 12.43
CA LEU A 272 5.40 -30.19 12.22
C LEU A 272 5.46 -30.60 10.74
N SER A 273 4.54 -30.10 9.92
CA SER A 273 4.52 -30.33 8.47
C SER A 273 5.35 -29.31 7.66
N ASP A 274 5.85 -28.23 8.28
CA ASP A 274 6.75 -27.27 7.62
C ASP A 274 8.18 -27.82 7.57
N GLY A 275 8.54 -28.44 6.44
CA GLY A 275 9.88 -28.97 6.25
C GLY A 275 10.01 -29.99 5.12
N PRO A 276 11.13 -30.74 5.09
CA PRO A 276 11.41 -31.73 4.06
C PRO A 276 10.43 -32.90 4.06
N ASN A 277 10.42 -33.66 2.96
CA ASN A 277 9.46 -34.74 2.70
C ASN A 277 9.38 -35.79 3.81
N ASP A 278 10.45 -36.08 4.53
CA ASP A 278 10.47 -37.02 5.67
C ASP A 278 9.58 -36.56 6.83
N LYS A 279 9.54 -35.26 7.11
CA LYS A 279 8.62 -34.70 8.13
C LYS A 279 7.18 -34.75 7.67
N ILE A 280 6.94 -34.36 6.41
CA ILE A 280 5.62 -34.44 5.78
C ILE A 280 5.11 -35.89 5.82
N GLN A 281 5.98 -36.86 5.53
CA GLN A 281 5.67 -38.27 5.56
C GLN A 281 5.25 -38.74 6.97
N ALA A 282 5.99 -38.34 8.00
CA ALA A 282 5.64 -38.67 9.38
C ALA A 282 4.28 -38.08 9.81
N VAL A 283 3.93 -36.87 9.35
CA VAL A 283 2.60 -36.28 9.58
C VAL A 283 1.52 -37.08 8.85
N ILE A 284 1.76 -37.50 7.60
CA ILE A 284 0.85 -38.37 6.84
C ILE A 284 0.62 -39.69 7.58
N GLU A 285 1.71 -40.35 8.00
CA GLU A 285 1.68 -41.65 8.69
C GLU A 285 1.00 -41.58 10.07
N ALA A 286 0.97 -40.42 10.70
CA ALA A 286 0.19 -40.19 11.91
C ALA A 286 -1.33 -40.32 11.68
N GLY A 287 -1.79 -40.23 10.43
CA GLY A 287 -3.19 -40.42 10.04
C GLY A 287 -4.06 -39.18 10.29
N VAL A 288 -3.49 -37.97 10.18
CA VAL A 288 -4.22 -36.70 10.45
C VAL A 288 -4.91 -36.11 9.22
N CYS A 289 -4.51 -36.51 8.00
CA CYS A 289 -4.90 -35.83 6.77
C CYS A 289 -6.41 -35.81 6.53
N GLN A 290 -7.10 -36.94 6.70
CA GLN A 290 -8.55 -37.02 6.49
C GLN A 290 -9.29 -35.98 7.35
N ARG A 291 -8.98 -35.96 8.65
CA ARG A 291 -9.61 -35.04 9.58
C ARG A 291 -9.22 -33.59 9.30
N LEU A 292 -7.98 -33.31 8.90
CA LEU A 292 -7.57 -31.96 8.49
C LEU A 292 -8.35 -31.45 7.27
N VAL A 293 -8.64 -32.33 6.30
CA VAL A 293 -9.47 -31.99 5.14
C VAL A 293 -10.91 -31.68 5.56
N GLU A 294 -11.50 -32.46 6.46
CA GLU A 294 -12.83 -32.17 7.03
C GLU A 294 -12.86 -30.80 7.75
N LEU A 295 -11.77 -30.42 8.42
CA LEU A 295 -11.68 -29.13 9.11
C LEU A 295 -11.53 -27.93 8.16
N LEU A 296 -11.27 -28.14 6.86
CA LEU A 296 -11.25 -27.05 5.87
C LEU A 296 -12.63 -26.42 5.65
N ILE A 297 -13.71 -27.13 5.98
CA ILE A 297 -15.08 -26.62 5.91
C ILE A 297 -15.64 -26.26 7.30
N HIS A 298 -14.77 -26.20 8.32
CA HIS A 298 -15.18 -25.81 9.67
C HIS A 298 -15.70 -24.35 9.67
N PRO A 299 -16.82 -24.05 10.36
CA PRO A 299 -17.43 -22.72 10.33
C PRO A 299 -16.55 -21.64 10.97
N SER A 300 -15.70 -22.02 11.92
CA SER A 300 -14.78 -21.07 12.57
C SER A 300 -13.45 -20.91 11.80
N PRO A 301 -13.10 -19.69 11.37
CA PRO A 301 -11.83 -19.41 10.70
C PRO A 301 -10.58 -19.70 11.54
N THR A 302 -10.70 -19.69 12.87
CA THR A 302 -9.59 -19.96 13.81
C THR A 302 -9.07 -21.39 13.67
N VAL A 303 -9.97 -22.34 13.38
CA VAL A 303 -9.66 -23.75 13.10
C VAL A 303 -9.30 -23.97 11.62
N LEU A 304 -10.07 -23.36 10.71
CA LEU A 304 -9.90 -23.53 9.26
C LEU A 304 -8.51 -23.10 8.78
N ILE A 305 -8.01 -21.94 9.22
CA ILE A 305 -6.73 -21.38 8.76
C ILE A 305 -5.54 -22.30 9.05
N PRO A 306 -5.31 -22.79 10.29
CA PRO A 306 -4.22 -23.72 10.56
C PRO A 306 -4.43 -25.10 9.92
N ALA A 307 -5.67 -25.58 9.78
CA ALA A 307 -5.95 -26.80 9.03
C ALA A 307 -5.52 -26.65 7.56
N LEU A 308 -5.91 -25.55 6.90
CA LEU A 308 -5.53 -25.22 5.53
C LEU A 308 -4.02 -25.03 5.38
N ARG A 309 -3.36 -24.40 6.36
CA ARG A 309 -1.89 -24.31 6.36
C ARG A 309 -1.25 -25.68 6.37
N THR A 310 -1.73 -26.58 7.24
CA THR A 310 -1.16 -27.93 7.37
C THR A 310 -1.32 -28.71 6.07
N VAL A 311 -2.51 -28.67 5.46
CA VAL A 311 -2.78 -29.28 4.15
C VAL A 311 -1.88 -28.66 3.07
N GLY A 312 -1.76 -27.34 3.05
CA GLY A 312 -0.89 -26.60 2.13
C GLY A 312 0.58 -26.98 2.24
N ASN A 313 1.09 -27.20 3.46
CA ASN A 313 2.45 -27.68 3.68
C ASN A 313 2.65 -29.12 3.18
N ILE A 314 1.68 -30.02 3.41
CA ILE A 314 1.77 -31.42 2.96
C ILE A 314 1.90 -31.49 1.42
N VAL A 315 1.14 -30.69 0.68
CA VAL A 315 1.21 -30.66 -0.80
C VAL A 315 2.46 -29.95 -1.35
N THR A 316 3.36 -29.44 -0.50
CA THR A 316 4.69 -28.98 -0.95
C THR A 316 5.70 -30.12 -1.10
N GLY A 317 5.35 -31.31 -0.62
CA GLY A 317 6.14 -32.53 -0.71
C GLY A 317 6.24 -33.08 -2.13
N ASP A 318 6.54 -34.37 -2.26
CA ASP A 318 6.53 -35.03 -3.56
C ASP A 318 5.11 -35.35 -4.07
N ASP A 319 5.05 -35.82 -5.31
CA ASP A 319 3.81 -36.21 -5.96
C ASP A 319 3.03 -37.28 -5.17
N ALA A 320 3.69 -38.23 -4.50
CA ALA A 320 2.99 -39.26 -3.75
C ALA A 320 2.28 -38.67 -2.51
N GLN A 321 2.97 -37.76 -1.81
CA GLN A 321 2.42 -37.03 -0.66
C GLN A 321 1.27 -36.09 -1.07
N THR A 322 1.42 -35.44 -2.22
CA THR A 322 0.36 -34.61 -2.81
C THR A 322 -0.86 -35.45 -3.21
N GLN A 323 -0.64 -36.64 -3.79
CA GLN A 323 -1.70 -37.57 -4.16
C GLN A 323 -2.48 -38.02 -2.93
N PHE A 324 -1.81 -38.26 -1.81
CA PHE A 324 -2.47 -38.64 -0.56
C PHE A 324 -3.50 -37.59 -0.10
N VAL A 325 -3.20 -36.29 -0.25
CA VAL A 325 -4.15 -35.21 0.08
C VAL A 325 -5.34 -35.18 -0.88
N ILE A 326 -5.10 -35.43 -2.18
CA ILE A 326 -6.16 -35.51 -3.20
C ILE A 326 -7.10 -36.69 -2.90
N ASP A 327 -6.54 -37.86 -2.59
CA ASP A 327 -7.31 -39.08 -2.29
C ASP A 327 -8.18 -38.92 -1.04
N ASN A 328 -7.79 -38.04 -0.11
CA ASN A 328 -8.57 -37.64 1.07
C ASN A 328 -9.64 -36.56 0.77
N GLN A 329 -10.01 -36.35 -0.51
CA GLN A 329 -11.08 -35.44 -0.94
C GLN A 329 -10.84 -33.95 -0.60
N ALA A 330 -9.59 -33.49 -0.69
CA ALA A 330 -9.27 -32.08 -0.43
C ALA A 330 -9.80 -31.11 -1.50
N LEU A 331 -9.95 -31.56 -2.76
CA LEU A 331 -10.28 -30.68 -3.88
C LEU A 331 -11.68 -30.05 -3.78
N PRO A 332 -12.76 -30.78 -3.43
CA PRO A 332 -14.06 -30.18 -3.17
C PRO A 332 -14.04 -29.10 -2.08
N CYS A 333 -13.27 -29.32 -1.00
CA CYS A 333 -13.11 -28.34 0.06
C CYS A 333 -12.41 -27.07 -0.45
N LEU A 334 -11.29 -27.23 -1.17
CA LEU A 334 -10.57 -26.11 -1.77
C LEU A 334 -11.43 -25.32 -2.77
N TYR A 335 -12.24 -26.00 -3.58
CA TYR A 335 -13.20 -25.37 -4.48
C TYR A 335 -14.19 -24.48 -3.71
N GLN A 336 -14.79 -25.00 -2.62
CA GLN A 336 -15.70 -24.22 -1.79
C GLN A 336 -15.04 -23.00 -1.17
N LEU A 337 -13.77 -23.11 -0.73
CA LEU A 337 -13.00 -21.99 -0.18
C LEU A 337 -12.80 -20.84 -1.19
N LEU A 338 -12.66 -21.16 -2.48
CA LEU A 338 -12.53 -20.14 -3.54
C LEU A 338 -13.86 -19.45 -3.86
N VAL A 339 -14.93 -20.24 -4.01
CA VAL A 339 -16.23 -19.77 -4.50
C VAL A 339 -17.04 -19.05 -3.42
N GLN A 340 -17.01 -19.53 -2.18
CA GLN A 340 -17.74 -18.91 -1.09
C GLN A 340 -17.09 -17.58 -0.66
N ASN A 341 -17.84 -16.77 0.08
CA ASN A 341 -17.38 -15.47 0.57
C ASN A 341 -16.49 -15.61 1.82
N HIS A 342 -15.28 -16.14 1.66
CA HIS A 342 -14.28 -16.25 2.71
C HIS A 342 -13.35 -15.04 2.77
N LYS A 343 -12.73 -14.82 3.94
CA LYS A 343 -11.73 -13.76 4.15
C LYS A 343 -10.59 -13.86 3.12
N LYS A 344 -10.05 -12.70 2.71
CA LYS A 344 -8.91 -12.58 1.77
C LYS A 344 -7.77 -13.56 2.09
N SER A 345 -7.39 -13.67 3.36
CA SER A 345 -6.31 -14.55 3.80
C SER A 345 -6.59 -16.02 3.50
N ILE A 346 -7.83 -16.49 3.63
CA ILE A 346 -8.20 -17.89 3.37
C ILE A 346 -8.12 -18.17 1.87
N LYS A 347 -8.68 -17.28 1.02
CA LYS A 347 -8.62 -17.43 -0.44
C LYS A 347 -7.19 -17.44 -0.97
N LYS A 348 -6.32 -16.57 -0.42
CA LYS A 348 -4.89 -16.55 -0.75
C LYS A 348 -4.22 -17.89 -0.44
N GLU A 349 -4.45 -18.43 0.75
CA GLU A 349 -3.85 -19.71 1.18
C GLU A 349 -4.41 -20.91 0.43
N ALA A 350 -5.69 -20.87 0.05
CA ALA A 350 -6.30 -21.89 -0.81
C ALA A 350 -5.68 -21.86 -2.22
N CYS A 351 -5.51 -20.68 -2.83
CA CYS A 351 -4.81 -20.53 -4.11
C CYS A 351 -3.36 -21.03 -4.03
N TRP A 352 -2.64 -20.70 -2.95
CA TRP A 352 -1.27 -21.18 -2.72
C TRP A 352 -1.22 -22.71 -2.62
N THR A 353 -2.13 -23.31 -1.85
CA THR A 353 -2.27 -24.78 -1.74
C THR A 353 -2.52 -25.41 -3.10
N ILE A 354 -3.46 -24.87 -3.88
CA ILE A 354 -3.78 -25.37 -5.21
C ILE A 354 -2.57 -25.22 -6.16
N SER A 355 -1.79 -24.15 -6.03
CA SER A 355 -0.61 -23.95 -6.87
C SER A 355 0.49 -24.99 -6.67
N ASN A 356 0.62 -25.51 -5.45
CA ASN A 356 1.53 -26.62 -5.16
C ASN A 356 0.99 -27.94 -5.72
N ILE A 357 -0.33 -28.16 -5.67
CA ILE A 357 -0.96 -29.34 -6.30
C ILE A 357 -0.77 -29.31 -7.82
N THR A 358 -0.96 -28.15 -8.47
CA THR A 358 -0.77 -28.03 -9.92
C THR A 358 0.70 -28.05 -10.36
N ALA A 359 1.66 -27.96 -9.42
CA ALA A 359 3.07 -28.17 -9.69
C ALA A 359 3.47 -29.66 -9.78
N GLY A 360 2.55 -30.57 -9.42
CA GLY A 360 2.73 -32.01 -9.49
C GLY A 360 2.58 -32.58 -10.90
N ASN A 361 2.28 -33.87 -11.00
CA ASN A 361 2.18 -34.56 -12.29
C ASN A 361 0.85 -34.34 -13.02
N ARG A 362 0.78 -34.85 -14.26
CA ARG A 362 -0.38 -34.71 -15.14
C ARG A 362 -1.69 -35.25 -14.56
N ALA A 363 -1.64 -36.31 -13.75
CA ALA A 363 -2.84 -36.87 -13.12
C ALA A 363 -3.38 -35.93 -12.02
N GLN A 364 -2.49 -35.24 -11.31
CA GLN A 364 -2.85 -34.28 -10.26
C GLN A 364 -3.42 -33.00 -10.86
N ILE A 365 -2.83 -32.52 -11.96
CA ILE A 365 -3.39 -31.43 -12.75
C ILE A 365 -4.77 -31.82 -13.30
N GLN A 366 -4.92 -33.05 -13.80
CA GLN A 366 -6.21 -33.58 -14.25
C GLN A 366 -7.26 -33.53 -13.13
N ALA A 367 -6.89 -33.94 -11.91
CA ALA A 367 -7.79 -33.93 -10.77
C ALA A 367 -8.29 -32.49 -10.43
N ILE A 368 -7.44 -31.47 -10.56
CA ILE A 368 -7.82 -30.06 -10.39
C ILE A 368 -8.83 -29.61 -11.46
N ILE A 369 -8.63 -30.05 -12.71
CA ILE A 369 -9.54 -29.76 -13.83
C ILE A 369 -10.90 -30.42 -13.60
N GLU A 370 -10.91 -31.70 -13.23
CA GLU A 370 -12.12 -32.48 -12.95
C GLU A 370 -12.88 -31.95 -11.74
N ALA A 371 -12.18 -31.42 -10.73
CA ALA A 371 -12.78 -30.73 -9.60
C ALA A 371 -13.37 -29.35 -9.96
N GLY A 372 -13.23 -28.88 -11.21
CA GLY A 372 -13.79 -27.60 -11.68
C GLY A 372 -13.13 -26.35 -11.08
N ILE A 373 -11.94 -26.48 -10.49
CA ILE A 373 -11.24 -25.40 -9.75
C ILE A 373 -10.66 -24.33 -10.69
N ILE A 374 -10.38 -24.68 -11.95
CA ILE A 374 -9.81 -23.75 -12.94
C ILE A 374 -10.68 -22.51 -13.14
N LEU A 375 -12.00 -22.65 -13.21
CA LEU A 375 -12.91 -21.52 -13.44
C LEU A 375 -12.91 -20.52 -12.27
N PRO A 376 -13.06 -20.95 -11.00
CA PRO A 376 -12.85 -20.07 -9.85
C PRO A 376 -11.49 -19.38 -9.82
N LEU A 377 -10.40 -20.07 -10.19
CA LEU A 377 -9.07 -19.46 -10.27
C LEU A 377 -9.00 -18.35 -11.32
N VAL A 378 -9.58 -18.57 -12.50
CA VAL A 378 -9.67 -17.54 -13.56
C VAL A 378 -10.50 -16.35 -13.11
N GLN A 379 -11.64 -16.59 -12.45
CA GLN A 379 -12.47 -15.51 -11.89
C GLN A 379 -11.71 -14.69 -10.84
N LEU A 380 -10.93 -15.35 -9.96
CA LEU A 380 -10.08 -14.66 -9.00
C LEU A 380 -8.94 -13.90 -9.70
N LEU A 381 -8.35 -14.46 -10.76
CA LEU A 381 -7.31 -13.81 -11.55
C LEU A 381 -7.82 -12.53 -12.25
N GLN A 382 -9.10 -12.47 -12.63
CA GLN A 382 -9.73 -11.29 -13.24
C GLN A 382 -10.13 -10.26 -12.18
N HIS A 383 -10.78 -10.70 -11.09
CA HIS A 383 -11.53 -9.80 -10.22
C HIS A 383 -10.99 -9.64 -8.78
N ALA A 384 -10.07 -10.50 -8.31
CA ALA A 384 -9.58 -10.42 -6.94
C ALA A 384 -8.50 -9.33 -6.72
N GLU A 385 -8.09 -9.15 -5.47
CA GLU A 385 -6.95 -8.28 -5.12
C GLU A 385 -5.61 -8.90 -5.53
N PHE A 386 -4.58 -8.07 -5.68
CA PHE A 386 -3.25 -8.47 -6.20
C PHE A 386 -2.66 -9.70 -5.51
N ASP A 387 -2.73 -9.79 -4.18
CA ASP A 387 -2.18 -10.93 -3.43
C ASP A 387 -2.83 -12.27 -3.79
N ILE A 388 -4.13 -12.28 -4.13
CA ILE A 388 -4.86 -13.48 -4.54
C ILE A 388 -4.62 -13.75 -6.02
N LYS A 389 -4.66 -12.70 -6.87
CA LYS A 389 -4.35 -12.79 -8.30
C LYS A 389 -2.98 -13.42 -8.54
N LYS A 390 -1.99 -13.05 -7.74
CA LYS A 390 -0.64 -13.61 -7.78
C LYS A 390 -0.65 -15.13 -7.56
N GLU A 391 -1.27 -15.62 -6.49
CA GLU A 391 -1.29 -17.06 -6.19
C GLU A 391 -2.17 -17.84 -7.20
N ALA A 392 -3.27 -17.23 -7.67
CA ALA A 392 -4.10 -17.81 -8.73
C ALA A 392 -3.32 -17.94 -10.05
N ALA A 393 -2.51 -16.93 -10.40
CA ALA A 393 -1.64 -16.97 -11.57
C ALA A 393 -0.58 -18.09 -11.46
N TRP A 394 0.01 -18.28 -10.27
CA TRP A 394 0.93 -19.40 -10.02
C TRP A 394 0.24 -20.75 -10.25
N ALA A 395 -0.98 -20.92 -9.74
CA ALA A 395 -1.73 -22.16 -9.92
C ALA A 395 -2.02 -22.47 -11.39
N ILE A 396 -2.46 -21.47 -12.17
CA ILE A 396 -2.71 -21.63 -13.61
C ILE A 396 -1.41 -21.86 -14.38
N SER A 397 -0.34 -21.14 -14.06
CA SER A 397 0.97 -21.29 -14.72
C SER A 397 1.58 -22.69 -14.51
N ASN A 398 1.45 -23.25 -13.31
CA ASN A 398 1.93 -24.58 -13.02
C ASN A 398 1.11 -25.64 -13.78
N ALA A 399 -0.22 -25.47 -13.83
CA ALA A 399 -1.12 -26.34 -14.58
C ALA A 399 -0.81 -26.35 -16.10
N THR A 400 -0.54 -25.19 -16.71
CA THR A 400 -0.20 -25.10 -18.14
C THR A 400 1.20 -25.62 -18.44
N SER A 401 2.14 -25.50 -17.50
CA SER A 401 3.50 -26.00 -17.67
C SER A 401 3.60 -27.53 -17.55
N GLY A 402 2.80 -28.14 -16.66
CA GLY A 402 2.79 -29.58 -16.43
C GLY A 402 1.77 -30.38 -17.25
N GLY A 403 0.73 -29.72 -17.80
CA GLY A 403 -0.40 -30.35 -18.49
C GLY A 403 -0.11 -30.91 -19.89
N SER A 404 -0.99 -31.78 -20.39
CA SER A 404 -1.03 -32.24 -21.78
C SER A 404 -1.74 -31.21 -22.69
N HIS A 405 -1.58 -31.36 -24.01
CA HIS A 405 -2.26 -30.50 -24.99
C HIS A 405 -3.80 -30.54 -24.85
N GLU A 406 -4.36 -31.69 -24.49
CA GLU A 406 -5.80 -31.88 -24.25
C GLU A 406 -6.28 -31.22 -22.94
N GLN A 407 -5.39 -31.07 -21.95
CA GLN A 407 -5.68 -30.43 -20.67
C GLN A 407 -5.65 -28.89 -20.75
N ILE A 408 -4.90 -28.33 -21.70
CA ILE A 408 -4.86 -26.91 -21.99
C ILE A 408 -6.11 -26.56 -22.81
N GLN A 409 -7.23 -26.33 -22.12
CA GLN A 409 -8.50 -26.04 -22.80
C GLN A 409 -8.42 -24.78 -23.69
N PRO A 410 -9.22 -24.71 -24.79
CA PRO A 410 -9.38 -23.54 -25.64
C PRO A 410 -9.63 -22.23 -24.85
N ARG A 411 -10.34 -22.31 -23.72
CA ARG A 411 -10.59 -21.17 -22.81
C ARG A 411 -9.32 -20.54 -22.24
N ILE A 412 -8.27 -21.31 -21.98
CA ILE A 412 -6.99 -20.77 -21.49
C ILE A 412 -6.30 -20.02 -22.63
N VAL A 413 -6.36 -20.55 -23.86
CA VAL A 413 -5.83 -19.88 -25.07
C VAL A 413 -6.57 -18.56 -25.33
N THR A 414 -7.91 -18.54 -25.23
CA THR A 414 -8.71 -17.31 -25.35
C THR A 414 -8.31 -16.26 -24.31
N VAL A 415 -8.09 -16.65 -23.04
CA VAL A 415 -7.66 -15.72 -21.97
C VAL A 415 -6.24 -15.21 -22.20
N CYS A 416 -5.33 -16.05 -22.71
CA CYS A 416 -4.00 -15.63 -23.10
C CYS A 416 -4.02 -14.66 -24.29
N LEU A 417 -4.85 -14.91 -25.31
CA LEU A 417 -5.04 -14.01 -26.45
C LEU A 417 -5.64 -12.67 -26.04
N GLU A 418 -6.58 -12.66 -25.08
CA GLU A 418 -7.12 -11.41 -24.50
C GLU A 418 -6.06 -10.63 -23.72
N GLY A 419 -5.18 -11.33 -23.00
CA GLY A 419 -4.02 -10.73 -22.34
C GLY A 419 -3.06 -10.08 -23.34
N LEU A 420 -2.74 -10.78 -24.44
CA LEU A 420 -1.88 -10.27 -25.50
C LEU A 420 -2.50 -9.09 -26.25
N GLU A 421 -3.80 -9.16 -26.57
CA GLU A 421 -4.52 -8.07 -27.23
C GLU A 421 -4.50 -6.78 -26.39
N ASN A 422 -4.63 -6.89 -25.06
CA ASN A 422 -4.55 -5.73 -24.17
C ASN A 422 -3.15 -5.10 -24.15
N ILE A 423 -2.09 -5.90 -24.26
CA ILE A 423 -0.71 -5.41 -24.34
C ILE A 423 -0.49 -4.69 -25.69
N LEU A 424 -0.93 -5.30 -26.79
CA LEU A 424 -0.83 -4.71 -28.13
C LEU A 424 -1.61 -3.39 -28.26
N LYS A 425 -2.79 -3.28 -27.62
CA LYS A 425 -3.57 -2.03 -27.55
C LYS A 425 -2.83 -0.90 -26.86
N VAL A 426 -2.11 -1.20 -25.78
CA VAL A 426 -1.27 -0.21 -25.09
C VAL A 426 -0.15 0.25 -26.00
N GLY A 427 0.44 -0.67 -26.76
CA GLY A 427 1.46 -0.36 -27.77
C GLY A 427 0.99 0.53 -28.90
N GLU A 428 -0.21 0.30 -29.42
CA GLU A 428 -0.76 1.12 -30.50
C GLU A 428 -1.07 2.53 -30.01
N ALA A 429 -1.60 2.66 -28.79
CA ALA A 429 -1.79 3.96 -28.15
C ALA A 429 -0.45 4.71 -27.94
N ASP A 430 0.63 4.01 -27.58
CA ASP A 430 1.95 4.62 -27.48
C ASP A 430 2.52 5.04 -28.85
N LYS A 431 2.29 4.25 -29.90
CA LYS A 431 2.63 4.58 -31.30
C LYS A 431 1.89 5.82 -31.80
N GLU A 432 0.56 5.89 -31.61
CA GLU A 432 -0.27 7.03 -32.01
C GLU A 432 0.09 8.33 -31.25
N MET A 433 0.61 8.20 -30.03
CA MET A 433 1.13 9.32 -29.23
C MET A 433 2.57 9.73 -29.61
N GLY A 434 3.16 9.14 -30.65
CA GLY A 434 4.51 9.46 -31.13
C GLY A 434 5.64 9.02 -30.20
N LYS A 435 5.35 8.16 -29.22
CA LYS A 435 6.40 7.50 -28.42
C LYS A 435 6.99 6.35 -29.23
N ASN A 436 8.22 5.94 -28.89
CA ASN A 436 8.90 4.80 -29.50
C ASN A 436 9.10 4.90 -31.03
N GLY A 437 9.26 6.10 -31.58
CA GLY A 437 9.60 6.30 -33.00
C GLY A 437 8.46 6.01 -33.99
N GLY A 438 7.20 6.00 -33.54
CA GLY A 438 6.04 5.76 -34.41
C GLY A 438 5.78 4.29 -34.74
N VAL A 439 6.37 3.37 -33.97
CA VAL A 439 6.15 1.92 -34.09
C VAL A 439 5.57 1.32 -32.81
N ASN A 440 4.78 0.25 -32.95
CA ASN A 440 4.26 -0.51 -31.81
C ASN A 440 5.36 -1.45 -31.31
N LEU A 441 6.13 -0.99 -30.32
CA LEU A 441 7.27 -1.74 -29.78
C LEU A 441 6.87 -3.11 -29.20
N TYR A 442 5.66 -3.25 -28.67
CA TYR A 442 5.18 -4.53 -28.14
C TYR A 442 4.81 -5.52 -29.24
N ALA A 443 4.36 -5.04 -30.40
CA ALA A 443 4.20 -5.90 -31.58
C ALA A 443 5.58 -6.43 -32.03
N GLN A 444 6.60 -5.58 -32.10
CA GLN A 444 7.97 -6.03 -32.40
C GLN A 444 8.51 -7.04 -31.37
N MET A 445 8.30 -6.80 -30.08
CA MET A 445 8.74 -7.73 -29.02
C MET A 445 8.02 -9.08 -29.05
N ILE A 446 6.74 -9.09 -29.47
CA ILE A 446 5.99 -10.32 -29.66
C ILE A 446 6.54 -11.08 -30.87
N ASP A 447 6.86 -10.39 -31.95
CA ASP A 447 7.47 -10.96 -33.15
C ASP A 447 8.87 -11.55 -32.86
N GLU A 448 9.75 -10.79 -32.21
CA GLU A 448 11.10 -11.20 -31.78
C GLU A 448 11.14 -12.43 -30.85
N CYS A 449 10.01 -12.80 -30.24
CA CYS A 449 9.86 -13.98 -29.38
C CYS A 449 9.19 -15.18 -30.07
N ASP A 450 9.17 -15.20 -31.41
CA ASP A 450 8.41 -16.13 -32.25
C ASP A 450 6.92 -16.16 -31.85
N GLY A 451 6.40 -15.02 -31.39
CA GLY A 451 5.01 -14.88 -30.95
C GLY A 451 4.08 -14.63 -32.12
N LEU A 452 4.55 -13.92 -33.15
CA LEU A 452 3.82 -13.68 -34.39
C LEU A 452 3.50 -15.01 -35.09
N ASP A 453 4.53 -15.83 -35.39
CA ASP A 453 4.37 -17.17 -35.96
C ASP A 453 3.37 -18.04 -35.17
N LYS A 454 3.36 -17.92 -33.84
CA LYS A 454 2.44 -18.69 -32.99
C LYS A 454 1.01 -18.18 -33.10
N ILE A 455 0.80 -16.87 -33.26
CA ILE A 455 -0.52 -16.28 -33.49
C ILE A 455 -1.00 -16.63 -34.91
N GLU A 456 -0.12 -16.63 -35.91
CA GLU A 456 -0.42 -17.09 -37.28
C GLU A 456 -0.82 -18.57 -37.32
N ASN A 457 -0.10 -19.44 -36.60
CA ASN A 457 -0.47 -20.85 -36.49
C ASN A 457 -1.88 -21.03 -35.90
N LEU A 458 -2.37 -20.11 -35.06
CA LEU A 458 -3.74 -20.16 -34.52
C LEU A 458 -4.82 -19.83 -35.56
N GLN A 459 -4.46 -19.35 -36.76
CA GLN A 459 -5.38 -19.26 -37.91
C GLN A 459 -5.76 -20.64 -38.47
N THR A 460 -5.05 -21.71 -38.08
CA THR A 460 -5.39 -23.10 -38.44
C THR A 460 -6.12 -23.84 -37.32
N HIS A 461 -6.46 -23.16 -36.22
CA HIS A 461 -7.06 -23.79 -35.04
C HIS A 461 -8.54 -24.14 -35.26
N ASP A 462 -8.96 -25.37 -34.89
CA ASP A 462 -10.33 -25.91 -35.08
C ASP A 462 -11.44 -25.12 -34.35
N ASN A 463 -11.06 -24.21 -33.44
CA ASN A 463 -12.00 -23.39 -32.67
C ASN A 463 -12.14 -22.02 -33.33
N ASN A 464 -13.33 -21.76 -33.90
CA ASN A 464 -13.64 -20.51 -34.58
C ASN A 464 -13.39 -19.25 -33.73
N GLU A 465 -13.58 -19.30 -32.41
CA GLU A 465 -13.36 -18.13 -31.55
C GLU A 465 -11.86 -17.80 -31.42
N ILE A 466 -11.01 -18.82 -31.37
CA ILE A 466 -9.55 -18.67 -31.34
C ILE A 466 -9.05 -18.20 -32.70
N TYR A 467 -9.57 -18.80 -33.77
CA TYR A 467 -9.31 -18.38 -35.15
C TYR A 467 -9.65 -16.90 -35.36
N GLU A 468 -10.89 -16.49 -35.07
CA GLU A 468 -11.37 -15.12 -35.26
C GLU A 468 -10.56 -14.11 -34.46
N LYS A 469 -10.18 -14.44 -33.21
CA LYS A 469 -9.35 -13.58 -32.37
C LYS A 469 -7.92 -13.47 -32.89
N ALA A 470 -7.31 -14.58 -33.34
CA ALA A 470 -5.97 -14.57 -33.90
C ALA A 470 -5.92 -13.73 -35.18
N VAL A 471 -6.87 -13.94 -36.10
CA VAL A 471 -7.01 -13.14 -37.34
C VAL A 471 -7.16 -11.66 -37.02
N LYS A 472 -8.07 -11.30 -36.10
CA LYS A 472 -8.31 -9.90 -35.72
C LYS A 472 -7.09 -9.22 -35.10
N ILE A 473 -6.27 -9.97 -34.36
CA ILE A 473 -5.01 -9.46 -33.80
C ILE A 473 -4.01 -9.22 -34.94
N LEU A 474 -3.86 -10.17 -35.87
CA LEU A 474 -2.93 -10.05 -37.00
C LEU A 474 -3.30 -8.88 -37.92
N GLU A 475 -4.56 -8.80 -38.36
CA GLU A 475 -5.06 -7.72 -39.24
C GLU A 475 -4.89 -6.33 -38.64
N ARG A 476 -4.99 -6.22 -37.30
CA ARG A 476 -4.96 -4.92 -36.64
C ARG A 476 -3.56 -4.40 -36.38
N TYR A 477 -2.59 -5.28 -36.12
CA TYR A 477 -1.27 -4.87 -35.65
C TYR A 477 -0.13 -5.23 -36.62
N TRP A 478 -0.38 -6.03 -37.67
CA TRP A 478 0.63 -6.50 -38.63
C TRP A 478 0.17 -6.46 -40.11
N ALA A 479 -0.81 -5.64 -40.47
CA ALA A 479 -1.18 -5.44 -41.88
C ALA A 479 -0.21 -4.49 -42.62
N GLU A 480 0.26 -4.86 -43.82
CA GLU A 480 1.11 -4.02 -44.68
C GLU A 480 0.28 -2.92 -45.40
N GLU A 481 0.74 -1.66 -45.37
CA GLU A 481 0.19 -0.58 -46.19
C GLU A 481 0.87 -0.59 -47.57
N GLU A 482 0.11 -0.80 -48.66
CA GLU A 482 0.61 -0.66 -50.03
C GLU A 482 0.92 0.83 -50.33
N GLU A 483 2.21 1.20 -50.36
CA GLU A 483 2.66 2.54 -50.77
C GLU A 483 2.52 2.75 -52.30
N GLU A 484 1.62 3.65 -52.72
CA GLU A 484 1.62 4.23 -54.07
C GLU A 484 2.81 5.20 -54.25
N GLN A 485 3.89 4.73 -54.87
CA GLN A 485 4.99 5.60 -55.34
C GLN A 485 4.77 6.05 -56.79
N ASN A 486 4.52 7.35 -56.95
CA ASN A 486 4.68 8.09 -58.20
C ASN A 486 6.16 8.27 -58.55
N VAL A 487 6.66 7.61 -59.60
CA VAL A 487 7.77 8.12 -60.43
C VAL A 487 7.54 7.73 -61.90
N GLN A 488 7.51 8.75 -62.76
CA GLN A 488 7.59 8.68 -64.22
C GLN A 488 8.96 8.10 -64.66
N ASP A 489 8.99 7.15 -65.59
CA ASP A 489 9.26 7.41 -67.02
C ASP A 489 9.63 6.11 -67.78
N GLY A 490 9.16 6.07 -69.02
CA GLY A 490 9.52 5.27 -70.20
C GLY A 490 10.32 3.96 -70.14
N GLY A 491 9.80 2.94 -70.83
CA GLY A 491 10.63 2.12 -71.71
C GLY A 491 10.29 0.63 -71.80
N ASP A 492 9.63 0.26 -72.89
CA ASP A 492 9.41 -1.06 -73.49
C ASP A 492 10.45 -2.17 -73.23
N GLY A 493 9.96 -3.42 -73.25
CA GLY A 493 10.73 -4.50 -73.92
C GLY A 493 10.71 -5.89 -73.28
N ASN A 494 9.61 -6.62 -73.47
CA ASN A 494 9.51 -8.01 -73.91
C ASN A 494 10.63 -9.06 -73.64
N GLN A 495 10.13 -10.27 -73.34
CA GLN A 495 10.64 -11.62 -73.72
C GLN A 495 11.54 -12.43 -72.75
N GLN A 496 10.90 -13.52 -72.29
CA GLN A 496 11.29 -14.93 -72.47
C GLN A 496 12.71 -15.37 -72.06
N GLY A 497 12.78 -16.43 -71.25
CA GLY A 497 13.92 -17.33 -71.37
C GLY A 497 14.11 -18.40 -70.29
N PHE A 498 13.51 -19.55 -70.53
CA PHE A 498 14.11 -20.89 -70.36
C PHE A 498 14.39 -21.48 -68.96
N ALA A 499 13.65 -22.57 -68.73
CA ALA A 499 13.87 -23.68 -67.81
C ALA A 499 14.88 -24.72 -68.35
N PHE A 500 15.33 -25.63 -67.48
CA PHE A 500 15.50 -27.09 -67.68
C PHE A 500 15.65 -27.70 -66.27
N GLY A 501 14.83 -28.65 -65.79
CA GLY A 501 14.49 -29.97 -66.35
C GLY A 501 15.40 -31.01 -65.69
N THR A 502 14.92 -32.06 -65.00
CA THR A 502 14.21 -33.17 -65.64
C THR A 502 13.87 -34.29 -64.63
N ASN A 503 12.85 -35.08 -65.03
CA ASN A 503 12.58 -36.49 -64.72
C ASN A 503 11.58 -36.85 -63.59
N GLN A 504 10.30 -36.73 -63.95
CA GLN A 504 9.26 -37.76 -63.75
C GLN A 504 9.44 -38.90 -64.78
N PRO A 505 8.92 -40.15 -64.58
CA PRO A 505 7.48 -40.40 -64.82
C PRO A 505 6.78 -41.60 -64.11
N ASN A 506 5.44 -41.50 -64.13
CA ASN A 506 4.40 -42.54 -64.23
C ASN A 506 3.72 -43.17 -62.99
N ALA A 507 2.39 -43.02 -62.99
CA ALA A 507 1.31 -43.42 -62.06
C ALA A 507 0.70 -44.81 -62.43
N PRO A 508 -0.53 -45.27 -62.00
CA PRO A 508 -1.48 -44.99 -60.87
C PRO A 508 -1.91 -46.35 -60.18
N PRO A 509 -3.12 -46.66 -59.61
CA PRO A 509 -4.26 -45.93 -58.98
C PRO A 509 -4.74 -46.47 -57.58
N GLY A 510 -5.56 -45.70 -56.82
CA GLY A 510 -6.77 -46.20 -56.10
C GLY A 510 -6.76 -46.79 -54.65
N VAL A 511 -7.43 -46.04 -53.73
CA VAL A 511 -8.48 -46.47 -52.74
C VAL A 511 -8.13 -47.17 -51.38
N PHE A 512 -8.31 -46.38 -50.29
CA PHE A 512 -8.83 -46.61 -48.90
C PHE A 512 -8.23 -47.61 -47.86
N SER A 513 -7.87 -47.02 -46.70
CA SER A 513 -8.23 -47.36 -45.29
C SER A 513 -7.11 -47.70 -44.26
N LEU A 514 -7.17 -46.98 -43.12
CA LEU A 514 -6.77 -47.27 -41.72
C LEU A 514 -5.27 -47.44 -41.32
N LEU A 515 -4.77 -46.42 -40.57
CA LEU A 515 -3.88 -46.34 -39.37
C LEU A 515 -3.08 -47.59 -38.86
N PRO A 516 -2.10 -47.51 -37.90
CA PRO A 516 -1.11 -46.48 -37.49
C PRO A 516 0.30 -47.04 -37.03
N ARG A 517 1.19 -46.14 -36.54
CA ARG A 517 2.49 -46.35 -35.81
C ARG A 517 3.73 -46.63 -36.69
N VAL A 518 4.93 -46.05 -36.52
CA VAL A 518 5.83 -45.85 -35.35
C VAL A 518 6.83 -44.72 -35.73
N ARG A 519 6.90 -43.60 -34.99
CA ARG A 519 7.90 -43.24 -33.94
C ARG A 519 9.37 -43.13 -34.42
N VAL A 520 10.00 -41.96 -34.24
CA VAL A 520 11.08 -41.69 -33.25
C VAL A 520 11.65 -40.25 -33.39
N PHE A 521 11.50 -39.48 -32.28
CA PHE A 521 12.33 -38.39 -31.70
C PHE A 521 12.84 -37.23 -32.57
N GLY A 522 12.78 -35.95 -32.17
CA GLY A 522 12.45 -35.31 -30.90
C GLY A 522 12.72 -33.80 -31.00
N LEU A 523 12.38 -33.05 -29.95
CA LEU A 523 12.49 -31.58 -29.75
C LEU A 523 11.20 -30.79 -30.02
N ALA A 524 10.30 -30.76 -29.03
CA ALA A 524 9.25 -29.76 -28.92
C ALA A 524 8.89 -29.54 -27.44
N HIS A 525 9.78 -28.88 -26.69
CA HIS A 525 9.52 -28.44 -25.32
C HIS A 525 10.26 -27.12 -25.09
N ARG A 526 9.56 -25.97 -25.24
CA ARG A 526 9.89 -24.66 -24.60
C ARG A 526 8.96 -23.44 -24.84
N PRO A 527 7.63 -23.48 -25.16
CA PRO A 527 6.91 -22.21 -25.39
C PRO A 527 6.57 -21.42 -24.11
N PHE A 528 6.40 -22.06 -22.94
CA PHE A 528 5.88 -21.37 -21.75
C PHE A 528 6.92 -20.72 -20.83
N ILE A 529 8.19 -21.14 -20.90
CA ILE A 529 9.29 -20.45 -20.20
C ILE A 529 9.57 -19.07 -20.83
N HIS A 530 9.21 -18.88 -22.11
CA HIS A 530 9.37 -17.59 -22.81
C HIS A 530 8.19 -16.61 -22.58
N LEU A 531 6.98 -17.10 -22.30
CA LEU A 531 5.87 -16.24 -21.84
C LEU A 531 6.17 -15.59 -20.47
N TRP A 532 6.95 -16.28 -19.62
CA TRP A 532 7.49 -15.69 -18.39
C TRP A 532 8.71 -14.79 -18.63
N ASN A 533 9.46 -14.98 -19.72
CA ASN A 533 10.49 -14.02 -20.12
C ASN A 533 9.86 -12.70 -20.60
N LEU A 534 8.69 -12.72 -21.25
CA LEU A 534 7.90 -11.51 -21.54
C LEU A 534 7.48 -10.73 -20.27
N LEU A 535 7.26 -11.41 -19.14
CA LEU A 535 7.07 -10.78 -17.82
C LEU A 535 8.38 -10.39 -17.12
N LYS A 536 9.54 -10.83 -17.63
CA LYS A 536 10.89 -10.46 -17.17
C LYS A 536 11.61 -9.45 -18.06
N VAL A 537 11.09 -9.12 -19.25
CA VAL A 537 11.69 -8.12 -20.16
C VAL A 537 11.59 -6.67 -19.61
N SER A 538 11.03 -6.47 -18.41
CA SER A 538 11.26 -5.24 -17.63
C SER A 538 12.64 -5.14 -16.96
N LYS A 539 13.55 -6.11 -17.16
CA LYS A 539 14.97 -5.99 -16.74
C LYS A 539 15.96 -6.55 -17.77
N GLY A 540 16.41 -5.67 -18.65
CA GLY A 540 17.76 -5.69 -19.21
C GLY A 540 17.84 -5.87 -20.73
N PHE A 541 18.24 -4.81 -21.44
CA PHE A 541 18.99 -4.95 -22.69
C PHE A 541 20.29 -4.14 -22.57
N SER A 542 21.41 -4.84 -22.66
CA SER A 542 22.70 -4.26 -23.01
C SER A 542 22.88 -4.52 -24.50
N LEU A 543 22.95 -3.47 -25.31
CA LEU A 543 23.46 -3.54 -26.68
C LEU A 543 24.95 -3.93 -26.65
N GLN A 544 25.42 -4.67 -27.65
CA GLN A 544 26.76 -4.41 -28.17
C GLN A 544 26.91 -4.75 -29.65
N PHE A 545 27.61 -3.83 -30.32
CA PHE A 545 28.14 -3.89 -31.67
C PHE A 545 29.13 -5.06 -31.89
N SER A 546 29.32 -5.34 -33.17
CA SER A 546 30.07 -6.41 -33.83
C SER A 546 31.55 -6.59 -33.44
N ALA A 547 31.88 -7.88 -33.25
CA ALA A 547 33.08 -8.63 -33.66
C ALA A 547 34.47 -7.96 -33.65
N GLY A 548 35.24 -8.27 -32.59
CA GLY A 548 36.69 -8.23 -32.57
C GLY A 548 37.20 -9.01 -31.35
N ILE A 549 38.00 -10.06 -31.57
CA ILE A 549 38.47 -11.03 -30.57
C ILE A 549 38.97 -10.34 -29.28
N GLY A 550 38.31 -10.58 -28.14
CA GLY A 550 38.70 -10.04 -26.84
C GLY A 550 37.99 -10.74 -25.68
N ARG A 551 38.72 -10.99 -24.59
CA ARG A 551 38.31 -11.69 -23.35
C ARG A 551 36.92 -11.28 -22.83
N CYS A 552 36.19 -12.24 -22.28
CA CYS A 552 34.92 -12.02 -21.58
C CYS A 552 35.14 -11.10 -20.37
N THR A 553 34.76 -9.82 -20.49
CA THR A 553 34.63 -8.89 -19.37
C THR A 553 33.18 -8.92 -18.88
N TYR A 554 33.00 -9.12 -17.58
CA TYR A 554 31.76 -8.83 -16.84
C TYR A 554 31.17 -7.47 -17.30
N SER A 555 29.85 -7.28 -17.28
CA SER A 555 29.32 -5.91 -17.30
C SER A 555 29.80 -5.23 -16.02
N THR A 556 30.84 -4.43 -16.20
CA THR A 556 31.43 -3.50 -15.24
C THR A 556 30.70 -2.17 -15.26
N HIS A 557 29.49 -2.07 -15.84
CA HIS A 557 28.72 -0.83 -15.80
C HIS A 557 28.22 -0.59 -14.38
N LYS A 558 29.11 0.02 -13.59
CA LYS A 558 28.77 0.80 -12.41
C LYS A 558 27.79 1.87 -12.88
N VAL A 559 26.50 1.61 -12.79
CA VAL A 559 25.52 2.70 -12.81
C VAL A 559 25.84 3.53 -11.57
N LEU A 560 26.30 4.75 -11.78
CA LEU A 560 26.68 5.64 -10.70
C LEU A 560 25.41 6.05 -9.95
N ASP A 561 25.22 5.46 -8.78
CA ASP A 561 24.23 5.93 -7.82
C ASP A 561 24.79 7.20 -7.16
N ILE A 562 24.17 8.33 -7.48
CA ILE A 562 24.57 9.64 -6.95
C ILE A 562 23.87 9.98 -5.63
N GLY A 563 23.08 9.06 -5.06
CA GLY A 563 22.33 9.28 -3.81
C GLY A 563 20.91 9.81 -4.01
N GLN A 564 20.46 9.99 -5.25
CA GLN A 564 19.06 10.30 -5.58
C GLN A 564 18.66 9.67 -6.93
N PRO A 565 17.35 9.50 -7.20
CA PRO A 565 16.90 8.96 -8.48
C PRO A 565 17.39 9.76 -9.68
N THR A 566 17.87 9.05 -10.70
CA THR A 566 18.30 9.56 -12.01
C THR A 566 17.61 8.77 -13.12
N PRO A 567 17.55 9.26 -14.38
CA PRO A 567 16.99 8.48 -15.48
C PRO A 567 17.69 7.12 -15.68
N LEU A 568 18.99 7.04 -15.38
CA LEU A 568 19.77 5.80 -15.46
C LEU A 568 19.44 4.80 -14.34
N THR A 569 19.19 5.28 -13.12
CA THR A 569 18.90 4.42 -11.96
C THR A 569 17.41 4.09 -11.83
N HIS A 570 16.54 5.00 -12.26
CA HIS A 570 15.08 4.94 -12.11
C HIS A 570 14.35 5.40 -13.38
N PRO A 571 14.53 4.73 -14.54
CA PRO A 571 13.92 5.12 -15.81
C PRO A 571 12.39 5.10 -15.80
N GLN A 572 11.77 4.33 -14.90
CA GLN A 572 10.33 4.32 -14.69
C GLN A 572 9.77 5.55 -13.96
N LEU A 573 10.65 6.31 -13.28
CA LEU A 573 10.28 7.49 -12.48
C LEU A 573 10.71 8.79 -13.16
N LEU A 574 11.89 8.81 -13.79
CA LEU A 574 12.44 9.98 -14.50
C LEU A 574 12.72 9.63 -15.95
N LYS A 575 12.28 10.48 -16.87
CA LYS A 575 12.63 10.39 -18.29
C LYS A 575 14.04 10.92 -18.52
N ASP A 576 14.68 10.49 -19.61
CA ASP A 576 15.96 11.06 -20.04
C ASP A 576 15.87 12.60 -20.17
N GLY A 577 16.92 13.28 -19.69
CA GLY A 577 16.95 14.74 -19.59
C GLY A 577 16.23 15.32 -18.36
N GLN A 578 15.62 14.50 -17.49
CA GLN A 578 15.06 14.99 -16.22
C GLN A 578 16.06 14.94 -15.07
N ILE A 579 16.08 16.01 -14.27
CA ILE A 579 16.86 16.07 -13.02
C ILE A 579 16.00 15.58 -11.84
N THR A 580 14.72 15.98 -11.82
CA THR A 580 13.71 15.48 -10.89
C THR A 580 12.47 15.03 -11.67
N PRO A 581 11.63 14.12 -11.13
CA PRO A 581 10.48 13.62 -11.87
C PRO A 581 9.59 14.77 -12.36
N GLY A 582 9.34 14.82 -13.68
CA GLY A 582 8.52 15.87 -14.30
C GLY A 582 9.23 17.17 -14.65
N ILE A 583 10.46 17.42 -14.18
CA ILE A 583 11.21 18.67 -14.43
C ILE A 583 12.52 18.38 -15.16
N SER A 584 12.70 18.96 -16.35
CA SER A 584 13.88 18.73 -17.19
C SER A 584 15.10 19.55 -16.79
N SER A 585 16.28 19.16 -17.27
CA SER A 585 17.50 19.95 -17.12
C SER A 585 17.37 21.34 -17.71
N GLU A 586 16.67 21.47 -18.84
CA GLU A 586 16.44 22.75 -19.52
C GLU A 586 15.57 23.68 -18.68
N GLU A 587 14.57 23.13 -17.98
CA GLU A 587 13.72 23.90 -17.06
C GLU A 587 14.56 24.43 -15.88
N TYR A 588 15.43 23.61 -15.29
CA TYR A 588 16.36 24.07 -14.24
C TYR A 588 17.34 25.14 -14.75
N ILE A 589 17.92 24.96 -15.93
CA ILE A 589 18.80 25.97 -16.55
C ILE A 589 18.04 27.27 -16.81
N SER A 590 16.80 27.18 -17.30
CA SER A 590 15.91 28.33 -17.53
C SER A 590 15.61 29.08 -16.23
N ARG A 591 15.31 28.37 -15.13
CA ARG A 591 15.11 28.98 -13.79
C ARG A 591 16.34 29.76 -13.34
N ARG A 592 17.53 29.19 -13.50
CA ARG A 592 18.81 29.85 -13.15
C ARG A 592 19.06 31.09 -13.98
N LYS A 593 18.82 31.02 -15.28
CA LYS A 593 18.95 32.17 -16.18
C LYS A 593 17.98 33.29 -15.79
N ARG A 594 16.70 32.98 -15.54
CA ARG A 594 15.71 33.96 -15.08
C ARG A 594 16.09 34.57 -13.73
N LEU A 595 16.66 33.80 -12.79
CA LEU A 595 17.16 34.35 -11.53
C LEU A 595 18.29 35.35 -11.77
N LEU A 596 19.26 35.02 -12.63
CA LEU A 596 20.34 35.94 -12.98
C LEU A 596 19.81 37.23 -13.64
N GLU A 597 18.80 37.13 -14.50
CA GLU A 597 18.14 38.30 -15.13
C GLU A 597 17.43 39.22 -14.11
N LEU A 598 16.94 38.66 -13.00
CA LEU A 598 16.30 39.44 -11.93
C LEU A 598 17.31 40.05 -10.95
N LEU A 599 18.47 39.41 -10.77
CA LEU A 599 19.50 39.90 -9.87
C LEU A 599 20.23 41.12 -10.47
N PRO A 600 20.65 42.11 -9.66
CA PRO A 600 21.48 43.20 -10.16
C PRO A 600 22.76 42.69 -10.84
N GLU A 601 23.27 43.43 -11.83
CA GLU A 601 24.51 43.03 -12.51
C GLU A 601 25.67 42.84 -11.53
N LYS A 602 26.51 41.83 -11.81
CA LYS A 602 27.65 41.42 -10.97
C LYS A 602 27.26 40.96 -9.55
N SER A 603 26.00 40.61 -9.32
CA SER A 603 25.57 40.00 -8.06
C SER A 603 25.97 38.54 -7.95
N LEU A 604 26.08 38.07 -6.70
CA LEU A 604 26.30 36.68 -6.35
C LEU A 604 25.19 36.23 -5.40
N ALA A 605 24.63 35.05 -5.62
CA ALA A 605 23.60 34.42 -4.78
C ALA A 605 24.15 33.14 -4.14
N ILE A 606 24.00 32.98 -2.82
CA ILE A 606 24.41 31.78 -2.07
C ILE A 606 23.15 31.12 -1.49
N ILE A 607 22.88 29.87 -1.88
CA ILE A 607 21.73 29.09 -1.44
C ILE A 607 22.25 27.76 -0.90
N ALA A 608 22.16 27.57 0.41
CA ALA A 608 22.58 26.33 1.05
C ALA A 608 21.42 25.33 1.15
N ALA A 609 21.76 24.04 1.11
CA ALA A 609 20.81 22.96 1.37
C ALA A 609 20.27 23.03 2.80
N ALA A 610 19.08 22.50 3.04
CA ALA A 610 18.52 22.41 4.38
C ALA A 610 19.39 21.50 5.28
N PRO A 611 19.51 21.81 6.58
CA PRO A 611 20.15 20.88 7.52
C PRO A 611 19.26 19.66 7.78
N ILE A 612 19.87 18.52 8.09
CA ILE A 612 19.14 17.34 8.58
C ILE A 612 18.50 17.69 9.92
N LYS A 613 17.19 17.45 10.05
CA LYS A 613 16.46 17.61 11.31
C LYS A 613 16.43 16.29 12.06
N MET A 614 16.76 16.34 13.35
CA MET A 614 16.86 15.17 14.21
C MET A 614 15.55 14.99 15.02
N MET A 615 14.98 13.78 15.00
CA MET A 615 13.85 13.39 15.85
C MET A 615 14.30 13.09 17.28
N THR A 616 15.41 12.38 17.42
CA THR A 616 16.15 12.19 18.66
C THR A 616 17.63 12.42 18.39
N SER A 617 18.50 12.33 19.40
CA SER A 617 19.94 12.60 19.24
C SER A 617 20.62 11.82 18.11
N VAL A 618 20.08 10.66 17.71
CA VAL A 618 20.68 9.78 16.67
C VAL A 618 19.71 9.37 15.55
N VAL A 619 18.42 9.73 15.64
CA VAL A 619 17.41 9.36 14.64
C VAL A 619 17.00 10.60 13.85
N PRO A 620 17.30 10.69 12.53
CA PRO A 620 16.86 11.82 11.70
C PRO A 620 15.38 11.68 11.29
N TYR A 621 14.71 12.82 11.09
CA TYR A 621 13.49 12.87 10.29
C TYR A 621 13.82 12.62 8.82
N THR A 622 12.83 12.18 8.04
CA THR A 622 12.96 12.08 6.57
C THR A 622 13.34 13.44 5.99
N TYR A 623 14.51 13.51 5.36
CA TYR A 623 15.02 14.76 4.80
C TYR A 623 14.04 15.36 3.80
N ARG A 624 13.87 16.68 3.87
CA ARG A 624 13.17 17.50 2.88
C ARG A 624 14.10 18.66 2.51
N PRO A 625 14.47 18.82 1.23
CA PRO A 625 15.30 19.95 0.82
C PRO A 625 14.56 21.27 1.02
N ASP A 626 15.32 22.34 1.17
CA ASP A 626 14.80 23.71 1.08
C ASP A 626 14.26 23.95 -0.34
N ALA A 627 13.14 24.65 -0.44
CA ALA A 627 12.45 24.81 -1.71
C ALA A 627 13.24 25.68 -2.69
N ASP A 628 13.95 26.72 -2.24
CA ASP A 628 14.79 27.55 -3.11
C ASP A 628 16.01 26.77 -3.61
N TYR A 629 16.66 26.01 -2.71
CA TYR A 629 17.76 25.13 -3.09
C TYR A 629 17.33 24.07 -4.11
N LEU A 630 16.20 23.40 -3.86
CA LEU A 630 15.66 22.40 -4.77
C LEU A 630 15.26 23.03 -6.12
N TYR A 631 14.58 24.18 -6.11
CA TYR A 631 14.11 24.86 -7.32
C TYR A 631 15.24 25.24 -8.29
N ILE A 632 16.40 25.61 -7.74
CA ILE A 632 17.57 26.06 -8.51
C ILE A 632 18.48 24.91 -8.96
N THR A 633 18.58 23.85 -8.15
CA THR A 633 19.60 22.80 -8.34
C THR A 633 19.03 21.45 -8.77
N GLY A 634 17.80 21.11 -8.34
CA GLY A 634 17.27 19.75 -8.43
C GLY A 634 17.93 18.73 -7.50
N CYS A 635 18.83 19.17 -6.62
CA CYS A 635 19.51 18.30 -5.65
C CYS A 635 18.61 18.06 -4.44
N GLN A 636 18.37 16.79 -4.13
CA GLN A 636 17.48 16.33 -3.05
C GLN A 636 18.24 15.91 -1.79
N GLN A 637 19.53 16.25 -1.69
CA GLN A 637 20.42 15.80 -0.61
C GLN A 637 20.88 16.97 0.28
N PRO A 638 21.24 16.69 1.56
CA PRO A 638 21.73 17.69 2.49
C PRO A 638 23.19 18.09 2.24
N GLY A 639 23.62 19.17 2.88
CA GLY A 639 25.03 19.54 3.04
C GLY A 639 25.68 20.29 1.86
N GLY A 640 25.01 20.41 0.72
CA GLY A 640 25.52 21.19 -0.43
C GLY A 640 25.30 22.70 -0.29
N VAL A 641 26.15 23.50 -0.95
CA VAL A 641 25.98 24.96 -1.09
C VAL A 641 26.03 25.33 -2.57
N ALA A 642 24.95 25.89 -3.10
CA ALA A 642 24.87 26.40 -4.46
C ALA A 642 25.19 27.90 -4.48
N VAL A 643 26.01 28.31 -5.44
CA VAL A 643 26.42 29.69 -5.66
C VAL A 643 26.13 30.05 -7.11
N LEU A 644 25.24 31.03 -7.32
CA LEU A 644 24.82 31.47 -8.65
C LEU A 644 25.32 32.90 -8.90
N GLY A 645 26.01 33.13 -10.02
CA GLY A 645 26.52 34.45 -10.36
C GLY A 645 26.67 34.64 -11.86
N HIS A 646 26.61 35.90 -12.30
CA HIS A 646 26.67 36.27 -13.72
C HIS A 646 27.94 35.77 -14.42
N GLU A 647 29.08 35.78 -13.72
CA GLU A 647 30.37 35.35 -14.28
C GLU A 647 30.61 33.84 -14.19
N CYS A 648 30.00 33.15 -13.23
CA CYS A 648 30.31 31.75 -12.94
C CYS A 648 29.20 30.76 -13.30
N GLY A 649 28.00 31.23 -13.64
CA GLY A 649 26.82 30.37 -13.69
C GLY A 649 26.53 29.76 -12.32
N LEU A 650 26.02 28.53 -12.30
CA LEU A 650 25.88 27.70 -11.12
C LEU A 650 27.22 27.07 -10.75
N CYS A 651 27.69 27.40 -9.56
CA CYS A 651 28.80 26.76 -8.88
C CYS A 651 28.28 25.99 -7.67
N MET A 652 28.54 24.68 -7.56
CA MET A 652 28.08 23.88 -6.41
C MET A 652 29.25 23.38 -5.56
N PHE A 653 29.19 23.64 -4.25
CA PHE A 653 30.07 23.04 -3.25
C PHE A 653 29.38 21.81 -2.67
N MET A 654 29.93 20.63 -2.92
CA MET A 654 29.29 19.35 -2.62
C MET A 654 29.96 18.62 -1.45
N PRO A 655 29.20 17.91 -0.59
CA PRO A 655 29.78 17.13 0.50
C PRO A 655 30.78 16.07 0.03
N GLU A 656 31.75 15.76 0.88
CA GLU A 656 32.69 14.65 0.68
C GLU A 656 32.27 13.50 1.59
N ALA A 657 31.78 12.40 1.01
CA ALA A 657 31.38 11.24 1.79
C ALA A 657 32.56 10.28 2.01
N THR A 658 32.76 9.87 3.25
CA THR A 658 33.65 8.76 3.57
C THR A 658 32.95 7.43 3.28
N LYS A 659 33.72 6.32 3.22
CA LYS A 659 33.13 4.98 3.12
C LYS A 659 32.17 4.67 4.27
N HIS A 660 32.43 5.25 5.44
CA HIS A 660 31.56 5.10 6.60
C HIS A 660 30.22 5.80 6.35
N ASP A 661 30.23 7.05 5.88
CA ASP A 661 29.01 7.80 5.59
C ASP A 661 28.14 7.07 4.56
N VAL A 662 28.75 6.55 3.49
CA VAL A 662 28.03 5.77 2.47
C VAL A 662 27.40 4.50 3.03
N MET A 663 28.08 3.82 3.96
CA MET A 663 27.56 2.62 4.61
C MET A 663 26.32 2.90 5.47
N TRP A 664 26.25 4.07 6.10
CA TRP A 664 25.16 4.42 7.02
C TRP A 664 24.02 5.22 6.37
N GLN A 665 24.34 6.10 5.44
CA GLN A 665 23.43 7.11 4.90
C GLN A 665 23.12 6.90 3.41
N GLY A 666 23.81 5.98 2.75
CA GLY A 666 23.74 5.78 1.30
C GLY A 666 24.67 6.69 0.53
N GLN A 667 24.61 6.61 -0.80
CA GLN A 667 25.47 7.43 -1.66
C GLN A 667 25.18 8.91 -1.49
N VAL A 668 26.22 9.74 -1.64
CA VAL A 668 26.13 11.19 -1.53
C VAL A 668 26.54 11.82 -2.86
N ALA A 669 25.78 12.81 -3.33
CA ALA A 669 26.09 13.54 -4.54
C ALA A 669 27.38 14.34 -4.36
N GLY A 670 28.44 13.90 -5.05
CA GLY A 670 29.72 14.59 -5.08
C GLY A 670 29.84 15.63 -6.20
N VAL A 671 31.06 16.10 -6.42
CA VAL A 671 31.42 17.09 -7.45
C VAL A 671 30.99 16.64 -8.85
N ASP A 672 31.21 15.37 -9.18
CA ASP A 672 30.87 14.81 -10.49
C ASP A 672 29.36 14.86 -10.75
N ALA A 673 28.54 14.53 -9.74
CA ALA A 673 27.09 14.62 -9.84
C ALA A 673 26.60 16.06 -10.06
N ALA A 674 27.26 17.04 -9.46
CA ALA A 674 26.92 18.45 -9.68
C ALA A 674 27.17 18.91 -11.13
N LEU A 675 28.29 18.49 -11.72
CA LEU A 675 28.62 18.82 -13.11
C LEU A 675 27.72 18.06 -14.10
N GLU A 676 27.61 16.74 -13.91
CA GLU A 676 27.00 15.84 -14.89
C GLU A 676 25.47 15.80 -14.79
N ASN A 677 24.92 15.76 -13.57
CA ASN A 677 23.48 15.58 -13.35
C ASN A 677 22.77 16.91 -13.09
N PHE A 678 23.30 17.75 -12.19
CA PHE A 678 22.67 19.03 -11.85
C PHE A 678 23.00 20.17 -12.84
N LYS A 679 23.89 19.89 -13.81
CA LYS A 679 24.32 20.82 -14.86
C LYS A 679 24.89 22.11 -14.28
N ALA A 680 25.70 21.99 -13.24
CA ALA A 680 26.50 23.10 -12.72
C ALA A 680 27.68 23.37 -13.67
N GLU A 681 27.94 24.64 -13.93
CA GLU A 681 29.09 25.09 -14.72
C GLU A 681 30.40 24.87 -13.97
N LYS A 682 30.37 24.92 -12.63
CA LYS A 682 31.51 24.64 -11.74
C LYS A 682 31.05 23.83 -10.54
N ALA A 683 31.93 22.98 -10.02
CA ALA A 683 31.70 22.30 -8.76
C ALA A 683 33.01 22.07 -8.02
N TYR A 684 32.93 22.08 -6.68
CA TYR A 684 34.06 21.86 -5.79
C TYR A 684 33.64 21.02 -4.59
N PRO A 685 34.56 20.29 -3.94
CA PRO A 685 34.29 19.71 -2.64
C PRO A 685 33.99 20.80 -1.61
N ILE A 686 33.14 20.52 -0.62
CA ILE A 686 32.74 21.49 0.42
C ILE A 686 33.95 21.99 1.22
N SER A 687 35.00 21.17 1.37
CA SER A 687 36.27 21.56 1.99
C SER A 687 36.99 22.70 1.26
N LYS A 688 36.72 22.91 -0.04
CA LYS A 688 37.26 23.98 -0.86
C LYS A 688 36.43 25.27 -0.84
N LEU A 689 35.31 25.29 -0.12
CA LEU A 689 34.47 26.47 -0.01
C LEU A 689 35.25 27.66 0.56
N CYS A 690 36.02 27.46 1.63
CA CYS A 690 36.83 28.51 2.27
C CYS A 690 37.95 29.05 1.38
N ASP A 691 38.40 28.27 0.39
CA ASP A 691 39.46 28.67 -0.55
C ASP A 691 38.89 29.49 -1.72
N VAL A 692 37.72 29.11 -2.23
CA VAL A 692 37.19 29.61 -3.51
C VAL A 692 36.14 30.71 -3.31
N LEU A 693 35.22 30.53 -2.36
CA LEU A 693 34.09 31.44 -2.18
C LEU A 693 34.49 32.88 -1.78
N PRO A 694 35.51 33.12 -0.94
CA PRO A 694 35.91 34.48 -0.59
C PRO A 694 36.23 35.37 -1.79
N ASP A 695 36.93 34.83 -2.80
CA ASP A 695 37.28 35.60 -4.00
C ASP A 695 36.08 35.87 -4.91
N MET A 696 35.08 34.98 -4.91
CA MET A 696 33.81 35.23 -5.59
C MET A 696 33.02 36.35 -4.89
N ILE A 697 32.98 36.33 -3.55
CA ILE A 697 32.32 37.38 -2.74
C ILE A 697 33.00 38.74 -2.93
N ARG A 698 34.34 38.79 -2.93
CA ARG A 698 35.10 40.05 -3.12
C ARG A 698 34.84 40.70 -4.47
N ARG A 699 34.68 39.90 -5.52
CA ARG A 699 34.45 40.36 -6.90
C ARG A 699 33.02 40.80 -7.18
N SER A 700 32.04 40.35 -6.40
CA SER A 700 30.64 40.71 -6.62
C SER A 700 30.37 42.18 -6.29
N SER A 701 29.32 42.76 -6.87
CA SER A 701 28.80 44.10 -6.52
C SER A 701 27.85 44.01 -5.33
N LYS A 702 26.96 43.01 -5.33
CA LYS A 702 26.01 42.65 -4.26
C LYS A 702 26.10 41.17 -3.92
N LEU A 703 25.74 40.82 -2.69
CA LEU A 703 25.66 39.45 -2.23
C LEU A 703 24.25 39.16 -1.71
N PHE A 704 23.63 38.11 -2.25
CA PHE A 704 22.34 37.62 -1.80
C PHE A 704 22.53 36.25 -1.17
N HIS A 705 21.80 35.96 -0.10
CA HIS A 705 21.77 34.60 0.45
C HIS A 705 20.41 34.26 1.01
N ASN A 706 20.07 32.97 1.06
CA ASN A 706 18.88 32.52 1.77
C ASN A 706 19.16 32.55 3.28
N MET A 707 18.51 33.48 4.00
CA MET A 707 18.67 33.60 5.44
C MET A 707 18.18 32.37 6.22
N GLN A 708 17.18 31.65 5.70
CA GLN A 708 16.58 30.49 6.38
C GLN A 708 17.50 29.26 6.40
N THR A 709 18.33 29.11 5.38
CA THR A 709 19.31 28.01 5.27
C THR A 709 20.74 28.46 5.51
N ALA A 710 20.95 29.66 6.03
CA ALA A 710 22.29 30.18 6.27
C ALA A 710 23.12 29.26 7.19
N THR A 711 24.36 28.99 6.79
CA THR A 711 25.27 28.11 7.52
C THR A 711 26.54 28.86 7.90
N GLN A 712 27.07 28.54 9.08
CA GLN A 712 28.33 29.09 9.58
C GLN A 712 29.48 28.88 8.59
N THR A 713 29.45 27.79 7.82
CA THR A 713 30.45 27.43 6.81
C THR A 713 30.79 28.57 5.85
N TYR A 714 29.80 29.41 5.46
CA TYR A 714 30.07 30.57 4.61
C TYR A 714 29.85 31.91 5.31
N THR A 715 28.96 31.99 6.32
CA THR A 715 28.68 33.27 6.98
C THR A 715 29.82 33.73 7.90
N GLU A 716 30.65 32.81 8.39
CA GLU A 716 31.82 33.12 9.21
C GLU A 716 33.08 33.46 8.39
N LEU A 717 33.01 33.39 7.05
CA LEU A 717 34.11 33.83 6.20
C LEU A 717 34.32 35.33 6.35
N GLU A 718 35.59 35.75 6.50
CA GLU A 718 35.97 37.16 6.60
C GLU A 718 35.41 38.00 5.44
N ALA A 719 35.40 37.45 4.22
CA ALA A 719 34.85 38.12 3.05
C ALA A 719 33.32 38.35 3.15
N PHE A 720 32.58 37.39 3.72
CA PHE A 720 31.13 37.52 3.95
C PHE A 720 30.86 38.56 5.03
N GLN A 721 31.56 38.47 6.17
CA GLN A 721 31.40 39.41 7.27
C GLN A 721 31.72 40.85 6.84
N LYS A 722 32.81 41.06 6.09
CA LYS A 722 33.14 42.37 5.51
C LYS A 722 32.05 42.88 4.57
N ALA A 723 31.51 42.02 3.70
CA ALA A 723 30.39 42.39 2.82
C ALA A 723 29.15 42.77 3.64
N SER A 724 28.84 42.05 4.71
CA SER A 724 27.71 42.33 5.58
C SER A 724 27.85 43.68 6.30
N LEU A 725 29.04 43.95 6.86
CA LEU A 725 29.35 45.22 7.56
C LEU A 725 29.21 46.45 6.66
N VAL A 726 29.49 46.33 5.37
CA VAL A 726 29.33 47.44 4.40
C VAL A 726 27.92 47.48 3.76
N GLY A 727 26.97 46.68 4.27
CA GLY A 727 25.58 46.68 3.78
C GLY A 727 25.39 46.04 2.40
N LYS A 728 26.31 45.18 1.97
CA LYS A 728 26.28 44.52 0.66
C LYS A 728 25.46 43.22 0.64
N VAL A 729 25.12 42.68 1.81
CA VAL A 729 24.44 41.38 1.99
C VAL A 729 22.94 41.57 2.17
N GLU A 730 22.14 40.93 1.34
CA GLU A 730 20.68 40.97 1.36
C GLU A 730 20.07 39.57 1.29
N ASP A 731 18.83 39.44 1.74
CA ASP A 731 18.07 38.18 1.62
C ASP A 731 17.67 37.93 0.16
N ILE A 732 17.80 36.69 -0.31
CA ILE A 732 17.47 36.32 -1.68
C ILE A 732 15.97 36.05 -1.87
N SER A 733 15.21 35.84 -0.79
CA SER A 733 13.83 35.38 -0.87
C SER A 733 12.96 36.26 -1.78
N SER A 734 13.14 37.58 -1.80
CA SER A 734 12.40 38.47 -2.71
C SER A 734 12.52 38.08 -4.19
N PHE A 735 13.67 37.58 -4.63
CA PHE A 735 13.92 37.16 -6.01
C PHE A 735 13.49 35.72 -6.28
N THR A 736 13.77 34.79 -5.37
CA THR A 736 13.37 33.38 -5.54
C THR A 736 11.85 33.21 -5.46
N ASN A 737 11.19 33.96 -4.57
CA ASN A 737 9.74 33.96 -4.44
C ASN A 737 9.06 34.58 -5.67
N GLU A 738 9.67 35.59 -6.31
CA GLU A 738 9.18 36.17 -7.57
C GLU A 738 9.25 35.15 -8.72
N LEU A 739 10.30 34.33 -8.78
CA LEU A 739 10.41 33.25 -9.79
C LEU A 739 9.38 32.15 -9.58
N ARG A 740 9.23 31.68 -8.34
CA ARG A 740 8.30 30.61 -7.96
C ARG A 740 6.84 31.05 -7.99
N TRP A 741 6.58 32.36 -8.06
CA TRP A 741 5.23 32.90 -8.06
C TRP A 741 4.40 32.44 -9.27
N ILE A 742 5.02 32.44 -10.46
CA ILE A 742 4.39 32.03 -11.72
C ILE A 742 4.92 30.64 -12.13
N LYS A 743 4.01 29.67 -12.19
CA LYS A 743 4.34 28.25 -12.42
C LYS A 743 4.48 27.98 -13.92
N SER A 744 5.49 27.21 -14.29
CA SER A 744 5.59 26.66 -15.65
C SER A 744 4.62 25.50 -15.85
N SER A 745 4.44 25.07 -17.11
CA SER A 745 3.55 23.96 -17.45
C SER A 745 3.94 22.64 -16.76
N ALA A 746 5.24 22.42 -16.55
CA ALA A 746 5.76 21.25 -15.84
C ALA A 746 5.40 21.29 -14.34
N GLU A 747 5.50 22.46 -13.72
CA GLU A 747 5.12 22.68 -12.31
C GLU A 747 3.62 22.48 -12.11
N LEU A 748 2.80 23.09 -12.98
CA LEU A 748 1.34 22.96 -12.94
C LEU A 748 0.89 21.51 -13.11
N LYS A 749 1.62 20.70 -13.89
CA LYS A 749 1.33 19.27 -14.01
C LYS A 749 1.52 18.56 -12.68
N LEU A 750 2.64 18.80 -11.98
CA LEU A 750 2.90 18.20 -10.67
C LEU A 750 1.90 18.66 -9.61
N MET A 751 1.52 19.94 -9.61
CA MET A 751 0.49 20.47 -8.71
C MET A 751 -0.88 19.80 -8.96
N ARG A 752 -1.31 19.66 -10.22
CA ARG A 752 -2.56 18.95 -10.57
C ARG A 752 -2.54 17.49 -10.12
N GLU A 753 -1.42 16.80 -10.29
CA GLU A 753 -1.27 15.42 -9.84
C GLU A 753 -1.32 15.33 -8.30
N SER A 754 -0.64 16.23 -7.59
CA SER A 754 -0.70 16.32 -6.11
C SER A 754 -2.13 16.56 -5.61
N ALA A 755 -2.84 17.53 -6.18
CA ALA A 755 -4.22 17.84 -5.82
C ALA A 755 -5.17 16.66 -6.12
N SER A 756 -4.96 15.95 -7.24
CA SER A 756 -5.72 14.73 -7.57
C SER A 756 -5.55 13.65 -6.51
N ILE A 757 -4.31 13.41 -6.06
CA ILE A 757 -4.01 12.43 -5.02
C ILE A 757 -4.75 12.81 -3.72
N ALA A 758 -4.62 14.06 -3.28
CA ALA A 758 -5.24 14.52 -2.04
C ALA A 758 -6.78 14.49 -2.11
N CYS A 759 -7.38 14.90 -3.23
CA CYS A 759 -8.83 14.79 -3.46
C CYS A 759 -9.34 13.35 -3.39
N GLN A 760 -8.65 12.42 -4.06
CA GLN A 760 -9.03 11.00 -4.03
C GLN A 760 -8.87 10.40 -2.62
N ALA A 761 -7.81 10.78 -1.90
CA ALA A 761 -7.57 10.35 -0.53
C ALA A 761 -8.66 10.84 0.42
N LEU A 762 -9.06 12.11 0.29
CA LEU A 762 -10.14 12.71 1.07
C LEU A 762 -11.48 12.01 0.79
N LEU A 763 -11.81 11.75 -0.48
CA LEU A 763 -13.03 11.01 -0.85
C LEU A 763 -13.09 9.62 -0.22
N GLN A 764 -11.99 8.87 -0.28
CA GLN A 764 -11.93 7.56 0.38
C GLN A 764 -12.05 7.66 1.90
N THR A 765 -11.52 8.73 2.49
CA THR A 765 -11.62 9.00 3.93
C THR A 765 -13.04 9.37 4.35
N MET A 766 -13.74 10.20 3.56
CA MET A 766 -15.16 10.51 3.75
C MET A 766 -16.02 9.25 3.74
N LEU A 767 -15.82 8.36 2.76
CA LEU A 767 -16.53 7.07 2.68
C LEU A 767 -16.27 6.16 3.89
N HIS A 768 -15.07 6.24 4.47
CA HIS A 768 -14.67 5.45 5.61
C HIS A 768 -15.13 6.03 6.96
N SER A 769 -15.43 7.33 6.99
CA SER A 769 -15.59 8.11 8.23
C SER A 769 -16.69 7.63 9.15
N LYS A 770 -17.75 7.02 8.61
CA LYS A 770 -18.84 6.43 9.41
C LYS A 770 -18.42 5.19 10.18
N THR A 771 -17.59 4.33 9.58
CA THR A 771 -17.24 3.02 10.15
C THR A 771 -16.24 3.16 11.28
N TYR A 772 -15.36 4.18 11.21
CA TYR A 772 -14.27 4.38 12.16
C TYR A 772 -14.22 5.86 12.60
N PRO A 773 -15.10 6.30 13.51
CA PRO A 773 -15.30 7.70 13.86
C PRO A 773 -14.26 8.19 14.87
N TYR A 774 -12.98 8.09 14.54
CA TYR A 774 -11.88 8.60 15.36
C TYR A 774 -11.00 9.49 14.48
N GLU A 775 -10.69 10.69 14.97
CA GLU A 775 -9.87 11.66 14.26
C GLU A 775 -8.53 11.04 13.81
N SER A 776 -7.87 10.28 14.70
CA SER A 776 -6.59 9.60 14.43
C SER A 776 -6.70 8.56 13.33
N MET A 777 -7.82 7.83 13.26
CA MET A 777 -8.04 6.83 12.23
C MET A 777 -8.32 7.48 10.87
N LEU A 778 -9.00 8.63 10.84
CA LEU A 778 -9.22 9.37 9.61
C LEU A 778 -7.94 10.06 9.14
N ALA A 779 -7.11 10.59 10.05
CA ALA A 779 -5.78 11.10 9.75
C ALA A 779 -4.88 10.01 9.14
N ALA A 780 -4.84 8.83 9.76
CA ALA A 780 -4.08 7.69 9.23
C ALA A 780 -4.62 7.20 7.89
N LYS A 781 -5.96 7.24 7.69
CA LYS A 781 -6.61 6.84 6.44
C LYS A 781 -6.22 7.79 5.31
N VAL A 782 -6.30 9.10 5.50
CA VAL A 782 -5.97 10.05 4.43
C VAL A 782 -4.48 9.99 4.09
N GLU A 783 -3.60 9.88 5.09
CA GLU A 783 -2.17 9.72 4.85
C GLU A 783 -1.87 8.42 4.07
N TYR A 784 -2.47 7.30 4.48
CA TYR A 784 -2.35 6.03 3.76
C TYR A 784 -2.77 6.17 2.29
N GLU A 785 -3.93 6.78 2.03
CA GLU A 785 -4.45 6.93 0.67
C GLU A 785 -3.58 7.87 -0.18
N CYS A 786 -3.02 8.94 0.39
CA CYS A 786 -2.07 9.81 -0.30
C CYS A 786 -0.79 9.05 -0.68
N ARG A 787 -0.16 8.37 0.29
CA ARG A 787 1.12 7.67 0.06
C ARG A 787 1.00 6.50 -0.90
N MET A 788 -0.10 5.74 -0.81
CA MET A 788 -0.37 4.62 -1.73
C MET A 788 -0.58 5.07 -3.19
N ARG A 789 -0.88 6.35 -3.43
CA ARG A 789 -1.01 6.95 -4.76
C ARG A 789 0.26 7.66 -5.24
N GLY A 790 1.36 7.53 -4.50
CA GLY A 790 2.67 8.02 -4.92
C GLY A 790 3.11 9.34 -4.28
N ALA A 791 2.28 9.96 -3.42
CA ALA A 791 2.76 11.11 -2.64
C ALA A 791 3.91 10.69 -1.71
N GLN A 792 4.97 11.49 -1.67
CA GLN A 792 6.17 11.17 -0.88
C GLN A 792 5.90 11.35 0.62
N ARG A 793 5.09 12.36 0.95
CA ARG A 793 4.70 12.75 2.31
C ARG A 793 3.43 13.61 2.28
N MET A 794 2.88 13.87 3.46
CA MET A 794 1.89 14.94 3.63
C MET A 794 2.58 16.31 3.53
N ALA A 795 1.91 17.31 2.95
CA ALA A 795 2.46 18.65 2.81
C ALA A 795 2.58 19.36 4.17
N PHE A 796 1.67 19.04 5.09
CA PHE A 796 1.62 19.48 6.47
C PHE A 796 0.93 18.40 7.32
N ASN A 797 0.97 18.56 8.64
CA ASN A 797 0.25 17.66 9.54
C ASN A 797 -1.27 17.85 9.33
N PRO A 798 -2.03 16.82 8.92
CA PRO A 798 -3.45 16.99 8.65
C PRO A 798 -4.20 17.50 9.88
N VAL A 799 -5.12 18.44 9.70
CA VAL A 799 -6.06 18.85 10.75
C VAL A 799 -7.28 17.95 10.64
N VAL A 800 -7.63 17.21 11.69
CA VAL A 800 -8.83 16.36 11.69
C VAL A 800 -9.66 16.68 12.93
N GLY A 801 -10.49 17.73 12.84
CA GLY A 801 -11.28 18.24 13.96
C GLY A 801 -12.72 17.75 13.92
N GLY A 802 -13.08 16.81 14.81
CA GLY A 802 -14.45 16.37 15.06
C GLY A 802 -15.21 17.27 16.04
N GLY A 803 -16.45 17.61 15.72
CA GLY A 803 -17.30 18.45 16.58
C GLY A 803 -16.65 19.80 16.89
N SER A 804 -16.55 20.14 18.18
CA SER A 804 -15.92 21.39 18.64
C SER A 804 -14.46 21.54 18.23
N ASN A 805 -13.74 20.45 17.99
CA ASN A 805 -12.35 20.52 17.54
C ASN A 805 -12.23 21.13 16.15
N GLY A 806 -13.27 21.01 15.30
CA GLY A 806 -13.33 21.70 14.01
C GLY A 806 -13.33 23.23 14.14
N SER A 807 -13.66 23.79 15.31
CA SER A 807 -13.57 25.23 15.59
C SER A 807 -12.19 25.70 16.03
N VAL A 808 -11.20 24.80 16.13
CA VAL A 808 -9.80 25.10 16.46
C VAL A 808 -8.97 25.07 15.19
N ILE A 809 -8.50 26.24 14.73
CA ILE A 809 -7.96 26.44 13.39
C ILE A 809 -6.73 25.56 13.08
N HIS A 810 -5.77 25.49 14.00
CA HIS A 810 -4.56 24.65 13.89
C HIS A 810 -4.64 23.40 14.77
N TYR A 811 -5.79 22.74 14.81
CA TYR A 811 -5.96 21.52 15.60
C TYR A 811 -5.10 20.38 15.04
N SER A 812 -4.11 19.94 15.79
CA SER A 812 -3.12 18.93 15.34
C SER A 812 -3.10 17.65 16.18
N ARG A 813 -3.90 17.59 17.26
CA ARG A 813 -3.90 16.44 18.17
C ARG A 813 -4.51 15.19 17.53
N ASN A 814 -5.60 15.37 16.79
CA ASN A 814 -6.31 14.31 16.06
C ASN A 814 -6.56 13.07 16.92
N ASP A 815 -6.91 13.23 18.21
CA ASP A 815 -6.93 12.14 19.19
C ASP A 815 -8.33 11.82 19.74
N GLN A 816 -9.38 12.51 19.27
CA GLN A 816 -10.73 12.34 19.79
C GLN A 816 -11.59 11.39 18.96
N LYS A 817 -12.62 10.86 19.62
CA LYS A 817 -13.74 10.18 18.96
C LYS A 817 -14.72 11.22 18.44
N ILE A 818 -15.11 11.10 17.18
CA ILE A 818 -16.13 11.94 16.55
C ILE A 818 -17.50 11.40 16.95
N ARG A 819 -18.37 12.25 17.52
CA ARG A 819 -19.70 11.82 17.97
C ARG A 819 -20.67 11.74 16.79
N ASP A 820 -21.67 10.88 16.93
CA ASP A 820 -22.72 10.82 15.91
C ASP A 820 -23.47 12.16 15.85
N GLY A 821 -23.70 12.65 14.63
CA GLY A 821 -24.28 13.97 14.39
C GLY A 821 -23.28 15.14 14.36
N ASP A 822 -22.02 14.97 14.80
CA ASP A 822 -20.99 16.01 14.66
C ASP A 822 -20.48 16.10 13.21
N LEU A 823 -19.93 17.27 12.85
CA LEU A 823 -19.11 17.42 11.65
C LEU A 823 -17.67 16.99 11.93
N VAL A 824 -16.94 16.63 10.88
CA VAL A 824 -15.48 16.60 10.87
C VAL A 824 -14.98 17.62 9.85
N LEU A 825 -14.12 18.53 10.29
CA LEU A 825 -13.32 19.39 9.43
C LEU A 825 -11.99 18.69 9.21
N MET A 826 -11.66 18.39 7.95
CA MET A 826 -10.37 17.84 7.57
C MET A 826 -9.66 18.77 6.62
N ASP A 827 -8.51 19.27 7.06
CA ASP A 827 -7.55 20.02 6.27
C ASP A 827 -6.36 19.11 5.94
N VAL A 828 -6.03 19.01 4.66
CA VAL A 828 -5.07 18.04 4.19
C VAL A 828 -4.39 18.47 2.90
N GLY A 829 -3.13 18.12 2.77
CA GLY A 829 -2.35 18.31 1.56
C GLY A 829 -1.28 17.23 1.44
N CYS A 830 -0.82 16.94 0.22
CA CYS A 830 0.28 16.01 0.00
C CYS A 830 1.38 16.63 -0.86
N GLU A 831 2.60 16.09 -0.75
CA GLU A 831 3.75 16.53 -1.54
C GLU A 831 4.09 15.45 -2.58
N LEU A 832 4.13 15.87 -3.85
CA LEU A 832 4.51 15.04 -4.98
C LEU A 832 5.65 15.71 -5.74
N ASN A 833 6.83 15.11 -5.68
CA ASN A 833 8.04 15.55 -6.39
C ASN A 833 8.40 17.02 -6.14
N GLY A 834 8.19 17.49 -4.90
CA GLY A 834 8.51 18.85 -4.45
C GLY A 834 7.39 19.87 -4.61
N TYR A 835 6.22 19.50 -5.14
CA TYR A 835 5.04 20.39 -5.22
C TYR A 835 3.92 19.87 -4.32
N VAL A 836 3.19 20.80 -3.70
CA VAL A 836 2.18 20.49 -2.69
C VAL A 836 0.77 20.77 -3.17
N SER A 837 -0.18 20.08 -2.54
CA SER A 837 -1.61 20.38 -2.54
C SER A 837 -2.04 20.89 -1.17
N ASP A 838 -3.18 21.57 -1.12
CA ASP A 838 -3.79 22.12 0.09
C ASP A 838 -5.31 22.22 -0.07
N LEU A 839 -6.05 21.39 0.68
CA LEU A 839 -7.49 21.32 0.59
C LEU A 839 -8.15 20.97 1.92
N THR A 840 -9.22 21.71 2.21
CA THR A 840 -10.09 21.49 3.35
C THR A 840 -11.49 21.10 2.91
N ARG A 841 -12.07 20.06 3.53
CA ARG A 841 -13.51 19.80 3.49
C ARG A 841 -14.07 19.56 4.87
N THR A 842 -15.34 19.90 5.04
CA THR A 842 -16.09 19.63 6.26
C THR A 842 -17.33 18.79 5.93
N TRP A 843 -17.56 17.68 6.64
CA TRP A 843 -18.71 16.80 6.39
C TRP A 843 -19.21 16.11 7.66
N PRO A 844 -20.48 15.66 7.68
CA PRO A 844 -21.00 14.80 8.73
C PRO A 844 -20.63 13.34 8.45
N PRO A 845 -19.86 12.63 9.30
CA PRO A 845 -19.55 11.22 9.10
C PRO A 845 -20.79 10.33 9.02
N CYS A 846 -21.90 10.74 9.64
CA CYS A 846 -23.17 10.01 9.58
C CYS A 846 -23.85 10.09 8.19
N GLY A 847 -23.41 11.01 7.32
CA GLY A 847 -23.87 11.19 5.94
C GLY A 847 -24.98 12.23 5.75
N SER A 848 -25.41 12.93 6.81
CA SER A 848 -26.47 13.94 6.73
C SER A 848 -26.20 15.14 7.61
N PHE A 849 -26.34 16.35 7.05
CA PHE A 849 -26.24 17.59 7.79
C PHE A 849 -27.52 17.84 8.61
N SER A 850 -27.36 18.37 9.83
CA SER A 850 -28.46 19.00 10.56
C SER A 850 -28.87 20.32 9.88
N SER A 851 -30.02 20.89 10.25
CA SER A 851 -30.47 22.17 9.68
C SER A 851 -29.48 23.31 9.94
N ALA A 852 -28.95 23.41 11.17
CA ALA A 852 -27.95 24.40 11.53
C ALA A 852 -26.62 24.19 10.79
N GLN A 853 -26.15 22.95 10.68
CA GLN A 853 -24.92 22.64 9.93
C GLN A 853 -25.08 22.97 8.44
N TYR A 854 -26.21 22.61 7.83
CA TYR A 854 -26.47 22.89 6.41
C TYR A 854 -26.56 24.39 6.13
N GLU A 855 -27.24 25.15 6.98
CA GLU A 855 -27.39 26.60 6.84
C GLU A 855 -26.03 27.33 6.86
N LEU A 856 -25.14 26.96 7.80
CA LEU A 856 -23.80 27.52 7.86
C LEU A 856 -22.90 27.01 6.71
N TYR A 857 -22.99 25.73 6.37
CA TYR A 857 -22.22 25.13 5.29
C TYR A 857 -22.55 25.76 3.93
N ASP A 858 -23.83 25.96 3.63
CA ASP A 858 -24.26 26.57 2.36
C ASP A 858 -23.76 28.01 2.24
N LEU A 859 -23.84 28.82 3.30
CA LEU A 859 -23.28 30.18 3.30
C LEU A 859 -21.78 30.19 2.93
N ILE A 860 -21.00 29.30 3.54
CA ILE A 860 -19.55 29.20 3.30
C ILE A 860 -19.27 28.68 1.88
N LEU A 861 -20.05 27.70 1.42
CA LEU A 861 -19.95 27.16 0.07
C LEU A 861 -20.27 28.20 -1.02
N GLN A 862 -21.31 29.02 -0.82
CA GLN A 862 -21.62 30.12 -1.74
C GLN A 862 -20.51 31.17 -1.72
N THR A 863 -19.97 31.50 -0.55
CA THR A 863 -18.84 32.42 -0.41
C THR A 863 -17.62 31.92 -1.17
N ASN A 864 -17.23 30.64 -0.99
CA ASN A 864 -16.13 30.00 -1.70
C ASN A 864 -16.33 30.10 -3.23
N LYS A 865 -17.48 29.67 -3.76
CA LYS A 865 -17.78 29.73 -5.19
C LYS A 865 -17.69 31.14 -5.77
N LEU A 866 -18.21 32.14 -5.05
CA LEU A 866 -18.15 33.53 -5.49
C LEU A 866 -16.70 34.07 -5.46
N CYS A 867 -15.91 33.72 -4.44
CA CYS A 867 -14.51 34.12 -4.37
C CYS A 867 -13.66 33.46 -5.46
N ILE A 868 -13.89 32.18 -5.76
CA ILE A 868 -13.27 31.48 -6.89
C ILE A 868 -13.61 32.20 -8.21
N ASN A 869 -14.86 32.63 -8.42
CA ASN A 869 -15.26 33.38 -9.62
C ASN A 869 -14.54 34.74 -9.78
N LEU A 870 -13.98 35.29 -8.71
CA LEU A 870 -13.19 36.52 -8.76
C LEU A 870 -11.71 36.27 -9.08
N CYS A 871 -11.26 35.01 -9.04
CA CYS A 871 -9.89 34.63 -9.37
C CYS A 871 -9.69 34.78 -10.89
N LYS A 872 -9.07 35.87 -11.31
CA LYS A 872 -8.75 36.15 -12.71
C LYS A 872 -7.57 37.12 -12.79
N PRO A 873 -6.91 37.25 -13.96
CA PRO A 873 -5.87 38.24 -14.14
C PRO A 873 -6.35 39.65 -13.74
N GLY A 874 -5.53 40.36 -12.97
CA GLY A 874 -5.86 41.71 -12.50
C GLY A 874 -6.65 41.78 -11.19
N ALA A 875 -7.10 40.65 -10.61
CA ALA A 875 -7.58 40.61 -9.23
C ALA A 875 -6.39 40.47 -8.25
N SER A 876 -6.61 40.65 -6.94
CA SER A 876 -5.61 40.40 -5.89
C SER A 876 -6.22 39.58 -4.75
N ILE A 877 -5.38 38.86 -3.99
CA ILE A 877 -5.83 38.08 -2.83
C ILE A 877 -6.52 39.00 -1.81
N ARG A 878 -6.00 40.22 -1.60
CA ARG A 878 -6.61 41.21 -0.71
C ARG A 878 -8.03 41.60 -1.14
N GLN A 879 -8.25 41.85 -2.42
CA GLN A 879 -9.59 42.20 -2.93
C GLN A 879 -10.57 41.04 -2.73
N ILE A 880 -10.15 39.82 -3.03
CA ILE A 880 -10.96 38.61 -2.84
C ILE A 880 -11.25 38.41 -1.34
N HIS A 881 -10.27 38.67 -0.47
CA HIS A 881 -10.44 38.60 0.98
C HIS A 881 -11.51 39.57 1.46
N ASN A 882 -11.40 40.85 1.09
CA ASN A 882 -12.37 41.87 1.48
C ASN A 882 -13.80 41.50 1.03
N TYR A 883 -13.93 40.95 -0.18
CA TYR A 883 -15.21 40.45 -0.70
C TYR A 883 -15.75 39.27 0.12
N SER A 884 -14.90 38.30 0.48
CA SER A 884 -15.30 37.16 1.32
C SER A 884 -15.80 37.62 2.70
N VAL A 885 -15.12 38.59 3.31
CA VAL A 885 -15.47 39.18 4.60
C VAL A 885 -16.83 39.88 4.51
N GLU A 886 -17.09 40.64 3.46
CA GLU A 886 -18.39 41.28 3.24
C GLU A 886 -19.53 40.26 3.14
N MET A 887 -19.33 39.19 2.35
CA MET A 887 -20.31 38.13 2.16
C MET A 887 -20.61 37.34 3.44
N LEU A 888 -19.56 36.89 4.14
CA LEU A 888 -19.73 36.15 5.40
C LEU A 888 -20.35 37.03 6.47
N ARG A 889 -19.95 38.31 6.60
CA ARG A 889 -20.59 39.23 7.56
C ARG A 889 -22.06 39.41 7.29
N LYS A 890 -22.45 39.59 6.02
CA LYS A 890 -23.85 39.71 5.62
C LYS A 890 -24.63 38.43 5.94
N GLY A 891 -24.11 37.26 5.52
CA GLY A 891 -24.78 35.99 5.76
C GLY A 891 -24.88 35.62 7.23
N LEU A 892 -23.81 35.82 8.01
CA LEU A 892 -23.80 35.59 9.47
C LEU A 892 -24.81 36.48 10.21
N LYS A 893 -25.10 37.68 9.70
CA LYS A 893 -26.15 38.56 10.21
C LYS A 893 -27.54 38.03 9.86
N GLU A 894 -27.75 37.57 8.62
CA GLU A 894 -29.03 37.01 8.16
C GLU A 894 -29.42 35.75 8.94
N ILE A 895 -28.46 34.89 9.28
CA ILE A 895 -28.69 33.66 10.07
C ILE A 895 -28.72 33.90 11.60
N GLY A 896 -28.52 35.14 12.03
CA GLY A 896 -28.63 35.58 13.43
C GLY A 896 -27.43 35.29 14.33
N ILE A 897 -26.25 34.99 13.76
CA ILE A 897 -25.00 34.79 14.52
C ILE A 897 -24.37 36.14 14.90
N LEU A 898 -24.41 37.13 13.99
CA LEU A 898 -23.93 38.49 14.26
C LEU A 898 -25.10 39.44 14.52
N ARG A 899 -25.03 40.22 15.62
CA ARG A 899 -26.08 41.18 16.03
C ARG A 899 -25.86 42.59 15.46
N ASP A 900 -24.61 43.08 15.41
CA ASP A 900 -24.25 44.45 15.00
C ASP A 900 -23.30 44.52 13.79
N SER A 901 -23.21 45.69 13.16
CA SER A 901 -22.40 46.00 11.97
C SER A 901 -20.91 46.27 12.25
N GLY A 902 -20.40 46.03 13.45
CA GLY A 902 -18.98 46.18 13.79
C GLY A 902 -18.09 45.12 13.12
N SER A 903 -16.86 45.46 12.73
CA SER A 903 -15.90 44.52 12.12
C SER A 903 -15.31 43.53 13.14
N SER A 904 -15.20 43.93 14.40
CA SER A 904 -14.51 43.17 15.46
C SER A 904 -15.11 41.80 15.74
N SER A 905 -16.44 41.66 15.72
CA SER A 905 -17.12 40.39 16.03
C SER A 905 -16.94 39.32 14.96
N TYR A 906 -16.71 39.70 13.69
CA TYR A 906 -16.41 38.75 12.62
C TYR A 906 -15.03 38.12 12.79
N HIS A 907 -14.01 38.92 13.14
CA HIS A 907 -12.64 38.43 13.29
C HIS A 907 -12.49 37.40 14.42
N LEU A 908 -13.41 37.39 15.39
CA LEU A 908 -13.49 36.34 16.42
C LEU A 908 -13.97 35.00 15.87
N LEU A 909 -14.72 35.01 14.75
CA LEU A 909 -15.28 33.82 14.10
C LEU A 909 -14.45 33.38 12.89
N ASN A 910 -13.70 34.29 12.27
CA ASN A 910 -12.73 33.98 11.24
C ASN A 910 -11.53 34.95 11.31
N PRO A 911 -10.41 34.54 11.92
CA PRO A 911 -9.18 35.33 11.96
C PRO A 911 -8.23 35.03 10.78
N THR A 912 -8.62 34.15 9.84
CA THR A 912 -7.74 33.66 8.76
C THR A 912 -7.81 34.52 7.49
N SER A 913 -6.79 34.39 6.63
CA SER A 913 -6.84 34.95 5.28
C SER A 913 -7.89 34.21 4.44
N ILE A 914 -8.25 34.76 3.28
CA ILE A 914 -9.08 34.00 2.31
C ILE A 914 -8.26 32.96 1.54
N GLY A 915 -6.94 33.05 1.61
CA GLY A 915 -6.01 32.21 0.88
C GLY A 915 -4.62 32.80 0.83
N HIS A 916 -3.71 32.03 0.22
CA HIS A 916 -2.29 32.32 0.05
C HIS A 916 -1.80 31.76 -1.30
N TYR A 917 -0.57 32.08 -1.69
CA TYR A 917 0.06 31.42 -2.84
C TYR A 917 0.43 29.98 -2.47
N LEU A 918 0.38 29.10 -3.47
CA LEU A 918 0.66 27.67 -3.34
C LEU A 918 1.68 27.23 -4.40
N GLY A 919 2.54 26.26 -4.08
CA GLY A 919 3.53 25.74 -5.03
C GLY A 919 4.41 24.65 -4.45
N MET A 920 5.69 24.94 -4.21
CA MET A 920 6.61 23.98 -3.58
C MET A 920 6.47 23.93 -2.06
N ASP A 921 5.99 25.03 -1.47
CA ASP A 921 5.57 25.12 -0.08
C ASP A 921 4.07 25.42 -0.02
N VAL A 922 3.44 25.13 1.12
CA VAL A 922 2.00 25.34 1.35
C VAL A 922 1.70 26.85 1.31
N HIS A 923 2.37 27.62 2.16
CA HIS A 923 2.40 29.07 2.09
C HIS A 923 3.59 29.51 1.23
N ASP A 924 3.46 29.39 -0.09
CA ASP A 924 4.51 29.73 -1.04
C ASP A 924 4.63 31.25 -1.27
N SER A 925 5.72 31.69 -1.91
CA SER A 925 5.92 33.05 -2.39
C SER A 925 5.62 34.15 -1.36
N PHE A 926 5.89 33.94 -0.08
CA PHE A 926 5.47 34.82 1.03
C PHE A 926 6.02 36.25 0.95
N ALA A 927 7.13 36.47 0.23
CA ALA A 927 7.68 37.79 -0.02
C ALA A 927 6.87 38.60 -1.06
N VAL A 928 5.97 37.95 -1.81
CA VAL A 928 5.08 38.60 -2.77
C VAL A 928 3.84 39.11 -2.02
N SER A 929 3.56 40.41 -2.14
CA SER A 929 2.40 41.02 -1.47
C SER A 929 1.06 40.46 -1.96
N CYS A 930 0.13 40.21 -1.04
CA CYS A 930 -1.26 39.84 -1.34
C CYS A 930 -2.06 40.92 -2.09
N ASP A 931 -1.55 42.16 -2.14
CA ASP A 931 -2.12 43.26 -2.95
C ASP A 931 -1.66 43.20 -4.41
N ARG A 932 -0.67 42.35 -4.72
CA ARG A 932 -0.17 42.20 -6.08
C ARG A 932 -1.24 41.60 -6.98
N LEU A 933 -1.37 42.17 -8.17
CA LEU A 933 -2.32 41.69 -9.17
C LEU A 933 -1.90 40.32 -9.68
N LEU A 934 -2.84 39.38 -9.62
CA LEU A 934 -2.71 38.02 -10.10
C LEU A 934 -2.46 38.00 -11.61
N LYS A 935 -1.62 37.06 -12.03
CA LYS A 935 -1.23 36.82 -13.43
C LYS A 935 -1.48 35.37 -13.83
N PRO A 936 -1.63 35.07 -15.12
CA PRO A 936 -1.69 33.70 -15.61
C PRO A 936 -0.50 32.87 -15.09
N GLY A 937 -0.75 31.63 -14.67
CA GLY A 937 0.26 30.73 -14.09
C GLY A 937 0.45 30.87 -12.57
N VAL A 938 -0.15 31.86 -11.92
CA VAL A 938 -0.18 31.94 -10.44
C VAL A 938 -1.19 30.94 -9.88
N VAL A 939 -0.83 30.24 -8.81
CA VAL A 939 -1.71 29.33 -8.07
C VAL A 939 -1.90 29.85 -6.64
N ILE A 940 -3.16 29.90 -6.19
CA ILE A 940 -3.57 30.34 -4.85
C ILE A 940 -4.59 29.37 -4.23
N THR A 941 -4.72 29.38 -2.91
CA THR A 941 -5.86 28.77 -2.21
C THR A 941 -7.04 29.75 -2.10
N ILE A 942 -8.26 29.22 -1.99
CA ILE A 942 -9.48 29.96 -1.61
C ILE A 942 -10.20 29.17 -0.52
N GLU A 943 -10.09 29.64 0.72
CA GLU A 943 -10.36 28.86 1.94
C GLU A 943 -11.28 29.57 2.96
N PRO A 944 -12.46 30.07 2.57
CA PRO A 944 -13.36 30.70 3.53
C PRO A 944 -13.74 29.70 4.64
N GLY A 945 -13.62 30.17 5.88
CA GLY A 945 -13.99 29.40 7.07
C GLY A 945 -14.76 30.24 8.09
N VAL A 946 -15.52 29.55 8.94
CA VAL A 946 -16.17 30.10 10.13
C VAL A 946 -15.99 29.10 11.26
N TYR A 947 -15.47 29.58 12.39
CA TYR A 947 -15.13 28.79 13.55
C TYR A 947 -15.88 29.36 14.76
N ILE A 948 -16.89 28.64 15.25
CA ILE A 948 -17.74 29.09 16.35
C ILE A 948 -17.35 28.32 17.61
N PRO A 949 -16.66 28.94 18.59
CA PRO A 949 -16.28 28.25 19.82
C PRO A 949 -17.48 27.72 20.59
N SER A 950 -17.29 26.65 21.37
CA SER A 950 -18.36 26.10 22.22
C SER A 950 -18.88 27.10 23.26
N ILE A 951 -18.04 28.06 23.67
CA ILE A 951 -18.37 29.12 24.64
C ILE A 951 -18.93 30.41 23.98
N PHE A 952 -19.21 30.39 22.67
CA PHE A 952 -19.64 31.58 21.94
C PHE A 952 -20.99 32.13 22.44
N ASP A 953 -21.02 33.44 22.73
CA ASP A 953 -22.24 34.17 23.12
C ASP A 953 -23.12 34.49 21.90
N GLY A 954 -23.79 33.44 21.41
CA GLY A 954 -24.71 33.50 20.27
C GLY A 954 -25.70 32.33 20.27
N PRO A 955 -26.42 32.09 19.16
CA PRO A 955 -27.42 31.03 19.07
C PRO A 955 -26.81 29.64 19.35
N GLU A 956 -27.37 28.93 20.32
CA GLU A 956 -26.84 27.66 20.84
C GLU A 956 -26.65 26.60 19.74
N ARG A 957 -27.54 26.56 18.75
CA ARG A 957 -27.52 25.60 17.62
C ARG A 957 -26.26 25.65 16.75
N PHE A 958 -25.44 26.70 16.86
CA PHE A 958 -24.20 26.87 16.09
C PHE A 958 -22.93 26.72 16.93
N ARG A 959 -23.04 26.59 18.26
CA ARG A 959 -21.87 26.53 19.15
C ARG A 959 -21.06 25.26 18.89
N GLY A 960 -19.74 25.42 18.82
CA GLY A 960 -18.81 24.31 18.55
C GLY A 960 -18.81 23.84 17.09
N ILE A 961 -19.43 24.57 16.16
CA ILE A 961 -19.35 24.24 14.73
C ILE A 961 -18.19 25.02 14.11
N GLY A 962 -17.25 24.30 13.52
CA GLY A 962 -16.24 24.86 12.62
C GLY A 962 -16.39 24.27 11.22
N ILE A 963 -16.42 25.14 10.21
CA ILE A 963 -16.52 24.75 8.80
C ILE A 963 -15.51 25.58 8.02
N ARG A 964 -14.67 24.91 7.24
CA ARG A 964 -13.84 25.50 6.17
C ARG A 964 -14.03 24.67 4.90
N ILE A 965 -14.03 25.36 3.76
CA ILE A 965 -14.07 24.76 2.42
C ILE A 965 -12.99 25.45 1.61
N GLU A 966 -12.03 24.67 1.15
CA GLU A 966 -10.83 25.21 0.52
C GLU A 966 -10.50 24.51 -0.79
N ASP A 967 -10.20 25.33 -1.80
CA ASP A 967 -9.83 24.84 -3.12
C ASP A 967 -8.60 25.58 -3.64
N GLU A 968 -7.84 24.88 -4.46
CA GLU A 968 -6.67 25.41 -5.16
C GLU A 968 -7.09 25.97 -6.53
N VAL A 969 -6.62 27.17 -6.85
CA VAL A 969 -7.05 27.92 -8.04
C VAL A 969 -5.85 28.41 -8.83
N LEU A 970 -5.73 27.91 -10.06
CA LEU A 970 -4.79 28.39 -11.08
C LEU A 970 -5.43 29.56 -11.83
N ILE A 971 -4.72 30.67 -11.91
CA ILE A 971 -5.11 31.81 -12.74
C ILE A 971 -4.73 31.51 -14.19
N THR A 972 -5.71 31.63 -15.10
CA THR A 972 -5.55 31.43 -16.55
C THR A 972 -5.60 32.76 -17.27
N GLU A 973 -5.37 32.78 -18.59
CA GLU A 973 -5.40 34.00 -19.41
C GLU A 973 -6.71 34.79 -19.31
N THR A 974 -7.84 34.10 -19.14
CA THR A 974 -9.18 34.70 -19.17
C THR A 974 -9.95 34.55 -17.86
N GLY A 975 -9.43 33.80 -16.88
CA GLY A 975 -10.13 33.51 -15.65
C GLY A 975 -9.32 32.61 -14.72
N TYR A 976 -9.90 31.46 -14.38
CA TYR A 976 -9.30 30.49 -13.48
C TYR A 976 -9.57 29.05 -13.90
N GLU A 977 -8.79 28.14 -13.35
CA GLU A 977 -9.00 26.70 -13.31
C GLU A 977 -8.93 26.26 -11.84
N ASN A 978 -9.89 25.47 -11.37
CA ASN A 978 -9.79 24.87 -10.04
C ASN A 978 -8.92 23.60 -10.15
N VAL A 979 -7.74 23.61 -9.56
CA VAL A 979 -6.71 22.57 -9.69
C VAL A 979 -7.13 21.28 -9.00
N GLY A 980 -7.86 21.39 -7.88
CA GLY A 980 -8.39 20.25 -7.12
C GLY A 980 -9.66 19.65 -7.70
N VAL A 981 -10.41 20.40 -8.52
CA VAL A 981 -11.56 19.91 -9.26
C VAL A 981 -11.10 19.49 -10.65
N MET A 982 -10.66 18.23 -10.76
CA MET A 982 -10.69 17.61 -12.08
C MET A 982 -12.14 17.63 -12.61
N GLU A 983 -12.33 17.65 -13.93
CA GLU A 983 -13.59 17.28 -14.59
C GLU A 983 -13.90 15.79 -14.31
N THR A 984 -14.05 15.45 -13.04
CA THR A 984 -14.43 14.17 -12.47
C THR A 984 -15.59 14.48 -11.55
N GLY A 985 -16.80 14.22 -12.02
CA GLY A 985 -18.03 14.43 -11.27
C GLY A 985 -18.80 13.12 -11.16
N PHE A 986 -19.66 13.05 -10.15
CA PHE A 986 -20.61 11.95 -10.00
C PHE A 986 -21.67 12.04 -11.10
N VAL A 987 -21.97 10.92 -11.79
CA VAL A 987 -23.11 10.83 -12.72
C VAL A 987 -24.16 9.88 -12.15
N TRP A 988 -25.38 10.39 -11.99
CA TRP A 988 -26.58 9.63 -11.67
C TRP A 988 -27.46 9.56 -12.93
N LEU A 989 -27.91 8.35 -13.30
CA LEU A 989 -28.66 8.09 -14.53
C LEU A 989 -30.14 7.87 -14.23
N LYS A 990 -31.04 8.65 -14.85
CA LYS A 990 -32.49 8.51 -14.70
C LYS A 990 -33.12 7.72 -15.84
N GLN A 991 -33.98 6.75 -15.49
CA GLN A 991 -34.77 5.93 -16.41
C GLN A 991 -36.26 6.24 -16.20
N LYS A 992 -36.96 6.75 -17.23
CA LYS A 992 -38.35 7.26 -17.13
C LYS A 992 -39.44 6.17 -17.00
N LYS A 993 -39.13 4.89 -17.23
CA LYS A 993 -40.06 3.77 -17.00
C LYS A 993 -39.46 2.81 -15.98
N SER A 994 -40.22 2.47 -14.96
CA SER A 994 -39.88 1.38 -14.06
C SER A 994 -39.76 0.10 -14.89
N ILE A 995 -38.56 -0.47 -14.96
CA ILE A 995 -38.40 -1.81 -15.54
C ILE A 995 -38.58 -2.78 -14.39
N THR A 996 -39.63 -3.58 -14.49
CA THR A 996 -39.79 -4.71 -13.58
C THR A 996 -39.05 -5.89 -14.19
N HIS A 997 -37.95 -6.29 -13.57
CA HIS A 997 -37.17 -7.43 -14.03
C HIS A 997 -37.62 -8.68 -13.27
N LYS A 998 -38.10 -9.69 -14.00
CA LYS A 998 -38.39 -11.01 -13.44
C LYS A 998 -37.12 -11.86 -13.54
N PHE A 999 -36.48 -12.11 -12.41
CA PHE A 999 -35.32 -12.99 -12.36
C PHE A 999 -35.80 -14.44 -12.40
N GLU A 1000 -35.81 -15.06 -13.59
CA GLU A 1000 -36.38 -16.40 -13.81
C GLU A 1000 -35.78 -17.49 -12.90
N LYS A 1001 -34.49 -17.39 -12.56
CA LYS A 1001 -33.82 -18.35 -11.68
C LYS A 1001 -34.21 -18.27 -10.21
N ILE A 1002 -34.77 -17.14 -9.75
CA ILE A 1002 -35.11 -16.91 -8.34
C ILE A 1002 -36.57 -16.48 -8.12
N GLY A 1003 -37.38 -16.47 -9.18
CA GLY A 1003 -38.82 -16.24 -9.13
C GLY A 1003 -39.26 -14.83 -8.66
N LYS A 1004 -38.33 -13.88 -8.47
CA LYS A 1004 -38.64 -12.54 -7.95
C LYS A 1004 -38.74 -11.50 -9.05
N LEU A 1005 -39.77 -10.65 -8.96
CA LEU A 1005 -39.86 -9.39 -9.71
C LEU A 1005 -39.26 -8.27 -8.87
N VAL A 1006 -38.36 -7.49 -9.46
CA VAL A 1006 -37.75 -6.31 -8.84
C VAL A 1006 -38.06 -5.08 -9.69
N THR A 1007 -38.57 -4.02 -9.05
CA THR A 1007 -38.95 -2.74 -9.68
C THR A 1007 -38.05 -1.63 -9.16
N TYR A 1008 -37.48 -0.82 -10.05
CA TYR A 1008 -36.57 0.29 -9.69
C TYR A 1008 -37.32 1.65 -9.81
N ALA A 1009 -37.15 2.57 -8.84
CA ALA A 1009 -37.80 3.90 -8.79
C ALA A 1009 -36.83 5.08 -9.12
N PRO A 1010 -37.30 6.28 -9.56
CA PRO A 1010 -36.47 7.27 -10.28
C PRO A 1010 -36.15 8.59 -9.54
N GLU A 1011 -34.99 9.25 -9.80
CA GLU A 1011 -34.74 10.70 -9.58
C GLU A 1011 -33.43 11.23 -10.28
N VAL A 1012 -33.34 12.55 -10.60
CA VAL A 1012 -32.26 13.38 -11.27
C VAL A 1012 -32.35 13.69 -12.80
N THR A 1013 -32.09 14.95 -13.21
CA THR A 1013 -32.17 15.48 -14.60
C THR A 1013 -30.82 15.94 -15.16
N ALA A 1014 -30.47 15.52 -16.39
CA ALA A 1014 -29.28 15.95 -17.15
C ALA A 1014 -29.68 16.68 -18.44
N PHE A 1015 -28.94 17.74 -18.81
CA PHE A 1015 -29.17 18.57 -19.99
C PHE A 1015 -28.10 18.33 -21.05
N VAL A 1016 -28.51 18.07 -22.29
CA VAL A 1016 -27.64 17.71 -23.41
C VAL A 1016 -27.86 18.69 -24.57
N ASP A 1017 -26.79 19.18 -25.19
CA ASP A 1017 -26.89 20.04 -26.38
C ASP A 1017 -27.20 19.26 -27.67
N ARG A 1018 -27.44 19.98 -28.78
CA ARG A 1018 -27.75 19.37 -30.10
C ARG A 1018 -26.61 18.54 -30.70
N GLY A 1019 -25.38 18.67 -30.19
CA GLY A 1019 -24.21 17.87 -30.55
C GLY A 1019 -23.96 16.71 -29.60
N GLY A 1020 -24.90 16.42 -28.69
CA GLY A 1020 -24.80 15.32 -27.74
C GLY A 1020 -23.99 15.64 -26.49
N LYS A 1021 -23.38 16.82 -26.30
CA LYS A 1021 -22.56 17.10 -25.11
C LYS A 1021 -23.41 17.46 -23.90
N ILE A 1022 -23.16 16.81 -22.76
CA ILE A 1022 -23.81 17.12 -21.48
C ILE A 1022 -23.29 18.47 -20.96
N LYS A 1023 -24.20 19.43 -20.73
CA LYS A 1023 -23.85 20.80 -20.33
C LYS A 1023 -24.15 21.12 -18.87
N LYS A 1024 -25.11 20.41 -18.26
CA LYS A 1024 -25.58 20.71 -16.89
C LYS A 1024 -26.31 19.53 -16.25
N LEU A 1025 -26.23 19.42 -14.92
CA LEU A 1025 -26.98 18.48 -14.07
C LEU A 1025 -27.56 19.23 -12.85
N THR A 1026 -28.82 18.99 -12.49
CA THR A 1026 -29.43 19.60 -11.26
C THR A 1026 -30.47 18.71 -10.56
N GLY A 1027 -30.35 18.58 -9.21
CA GLY A 1027 -31.36 18.14 -8.19
C GLY A 1027 -31.51 16.62 -7.95
N VAL A 1028 -31.90 16.01 -6.80
CA VAL A 1028 -32.23 16.33 -5.38
C VAL A 1028 -32.17 15.00 -4.53
N LYS A 1029 -32.18 15.10 -3.18
CA LYS A 1029 -32.26 14.13 -2.04
C LYS A 1029 -32.99 12.76 -2.21
N THR A 1030 -32.31 11.63 -1.91
CA THR A 1030 -32.38 10.76 -0.70
C THR A 1030 -31.80 9.36 -0.96
N LYS A 1031 -31.65 8.60 0.14
CA LYS A 1031 -30.92 7.37 0.47
C LYS A 1031 -30.80 6.25 -0.60
N GLU A 1032 -29.55 5.82 -0.75
CA GLU A 1032 -29.03 4.50 -1.18
C GLU A 1032 -28.43 4.38 -2.61
N LEU A 1033 -27.17 3.90 -2.58
CA LEU A 1033 -26.28 3.40 -3.65
C LEU A 1033 -25.53 4.39 -4.57
N LEU A 1034 -24.25 4.67 -4.26
CA LEU A 1034 -23.29 5.31 -5.17
C LEU A 1034 -22.64 4.28 -6.11
N ILE A 1035 -22.49 4.62 -7.40
CA ILE A 1035 -21.57 3.95 -8.33
C ILE A 1035 -20.54 4.98 -8.83
N TRP A 1036 -19.27 4.57 -8.88
CA TRP A 1036 -18.11 5.41 -9.22
C TRP A 1036 -17.87 5.44 -10.74
N VAL A 1037 -17.85 6.63 -11.33
CA VAL A 1037 -17.46 6.87 -12.73
C VAL A 1037 -16.81 8.27 -12.83
N SER A 1038 -15.67 8.41 -13.51
CA SER A 1038 -15.09 9.72 -13.82
C SER A 1038 -15.86 10.41 -14.96
N LEU A 1039 -16.06 11.74 -14.89
CA LEU A 1039 -16.67 12.50 -16.00
C LEU A 1039 -15.79 12.47 -17.27
N SER A 1040 -14.46 12.47 -17.10
CA SER A 1040 -13.49 12.30 -18.18
C SER A 1040 -13.54 10.94 -18.89
N ASP A 1041 -14.28 9.98 -18.35
CA ASP A 1041 -14.46 8.65 -18.94
C ASP A 1041 -15.78 8.51 -19.72
N ILE A 1042 -16.60 9.57 -19.80
CA ILE A 1042 -17.93 9.52 -20.42
C ILE A 1042 -17.89 10.11 -21.84
N TYR A 1043 -17.92 9.23 -22.84
CA TYR A 1043 -17.96 9.61 -24.26
C TYR A 1043 -19.36 9.38 -24.84
N LEU A 1044 -19.90 10.39 -25.54
CA LEU A 1044 -21.12 10.23 -26.33
C LEU A 1044 -20.74 9.82 -27.75
N ASN A 1045 -21.19 8.64 -28.16
CA ASN A 1045 -21.10 8.25 -29.57
C ASN A 1045 -22.10 9.04 -30.41
N ASP A 1046 -21.70 9.25 -31.66
CA ASP A 1046 -22.37 9.97 -32.74
C ASP A 1046 -23.89 9.65 -32.85
N PRO A 1047 -24.74 10.55 -33.38
CA PRO A 1047 -26.20 10.47 -33.31
C PRO A 1047 -26.96 9.38 -34.09
N PRO A 1048 -26.42 8.51 -34.98
CA PRO A 1048 -27.31 7.76 -35.86
C PRO A 1048 -28.05 6.60 -35.17
N THR A 1049 -27.68 6.19 -33.95
CA THR A 1049 -28.29 5.03 -33.27
C THR A 1049 -29.45 5.34 -32.31
N GLY A 1050 -29.79 6.61 -32.07
CA GLY A 1050 -30.89 6.99 -31.16
C GLY A 1050 -30.69 6.52 -29.71
N LYS A 1051 -29.44 6.27 -29.29
CA LYS A 1051 -29.05 5.80 -27.96
C LYS A 1051 -27.81 6.55 -27.47
N ILE A 1052 -27.79 6.89 -26.18
CA ILE A 1052 -26.64 7.43 -25.43
C ILE A 1052 -25.95 6.26 -24.73
N THR A 1053 -24.65 6.10 -24.96
CA THR A 1053 -23.85 5.03 -24.34
C THR A 1053 -22.89 5.61 -23.31
N PHE A 1054 -22.93 5.10 -22.09
CA PHE A 1054 -21.99 5.42 -21.02
C PHE A 1054 -20.92 4.32 -21.03
N GLN A 1055 -19.67 4.68 -21.29
CA GLN A 1055 -18.53 3.79 -21.12
C GLN A 1055 -17.79 4.15 -19.84
N ILE A 1056 -17.22 3.15 -19.17
CA ILE A 1056 -16.35 3.36 -18.01
C ILE A 1056 -15.09 2.51 -18.15
N PRO A 1057 -13.93 2.92 -17.61
CA PRO A 1057 -12.66 2.22 -17.84
C PRO A 1057 -12.63 0.81 -17.25
N SER A 1058 -13.54 0.50 -16.31
CA SER A 1058 -13.75 -0.84 -15.78
C SER A 1058 -14.54 -1.77 -16.72
N GLY A 1059 -14.88 -1.32 -17.94
CA GLY A 1059 -15.53 -2.13 -18.98
C GLY A 1059 -17.06 -2.22 -18.90
N LEU A 1060 -17.72 -1.52 -17.97
CA LEU A 1060 -19.17 -1.55 -17.82
C LEU A 1060 -19.85 -0.57 -18.78
N ASN A 1061 -20.05 -0.98 -20.03
CA ASN A 1061 -20.70 -0.14 -21.04
C ASN A 1061 -22.22 -0.29 -20.95
N ARG A 1062 -22.97 0.82 -20.85
CA ARG A 1062 -24.45 0.79 -20.79
C ARG A 1062 -25.05 1.81 -21.74
N SER A 1063 -25.93 1.35 -22.63
CA SER A 1063 -26.62 2.19 -23.60
C SER A 1063 -28.09 2.42 -23.22
N PHE A 1064 -28.54 3.67 -23.33
CA PHE A 1064 -29.91 4.11 -23.05
C PHE A 1064 -30.49 4.79 -24.30
N PRO A 1065 -31.77 4.61 -24.64
CA PRO A 1065 -32.37 5.35 -25.76
C PRO A 1065 -32.40 6.86 -25.49
N CYS A 1066 -32.17 7.69 -26.52
CA CYS A 1066 -32.20 9.16 -26.39
C CYS A 1066 -33.54 9.68 -25.85
N SER A 1067 -34.64 8.97 -26.13
CA SER A 1067 -35.99 9.26 -25.60
C SER A 1067 -36.11 9.13 -24.07
N ALA A 1068 -35.10 8.55 -23.40
CA ALA A 1068 -35.03 8.51 -21.94
C ALA A 1068 -34.62 9.87 -21.31
N PHE A 1069 -34.14 10.83 -22.12
CA PHE A 1069 -33.60 12.13 -21.68
C PHE A 1069 -34.42 13.31 -22.23
N GLU A 1070 -34.41 14.46 -21.56
CA GLU A 1070 -35.09 15.68 -22.03
C GLU A 1070 -34.20 16.48 -22.98
N VAL A 1071 -34.76 16.90 -24.12
CA VAL A 1071 -34.07 17.77 -25.09
C VAL A 1071 -34.30 19.22 -24.69
N GLU A 1072 -33.23 20.01 -24.61
CA GLU A 1072 -33.35 21.44 -24.34
C GLU A 1072 -33.97 22.15 -25.56
N GLU A 1073 -35.25 22.51 -25.48
CA GLU A 1073 -35.83 23.46 -26.43
C GLU A 1073 -35.14 24.80 -26.21
N THR A 1074 -34.38 25.24 -27.22
CA THR A 1074 -33.80 26.57 -27.31
C THR A 1074 -34.91 27.60 -27.16
N LYS A 1075 -35.16 28.06 -25.92
CA LYS A 1075 -35.96 29.25 -25.68
C LYS A 1075 -35.13 30.41 -26.17
N ASN A 1076 -35.49 30.88 -27.37
CA ASN A 1076 -35.11 32.20 -27.87
C ASN A 1076 -35.21 33.20 -26.72
N VAL A 1077 -34.07 33.78 -26.37
CA VAL A 1077 -33.97 34.95 -25.50
C VAL A 1077 -34.62 36.10 -26.27
N SER A 1078 -35.94 36.18 -26.22
CA SER A 1078 -36.67 37.38 -26.58
C SER A 1078 -37.99 37.44 -25.81
N LYS A 1079 -38.12 38.49 -25.00
CA LYS A 1079 -39.36 39.03 -24.42
C LYS A 1079 -40.16 38.08 -23.49
N LYS A 1080 -39.95 38.21 -22.19
CA LYS A 1080 -41.05 38.50 -21.24
C LYS A 1080 -40.55 39.03 -19.89
N THR A 1081 -40.60 40.35 -19.82
CA THR A 1081 -40.78 41.22 -18.67
C THR A 1081 -41.80 40.70 -17.65
N ARG A 1082 -41.55 41.02 -16.37
CA ARG A 1082 -42.51 41.40 -15.30
C ARG A 1082 -43.85 40.63 -15.21
N LYS A 1083 -44.04 39.95 -14.07
CA LYS A 1083 -45.27 39.76 -13.25
C LYS A 1083 -45.14 38.39 -12.56
N THR A 1084 -45.36 38.16 -11.27
CA THR A 1084 -45.96 38.95 -10.19
C THR A 1084 -45.72 38.22 -8.87
N ARG A 1085 -45.57 39.00 -7.80
CA ARG A 1085 -45.96 38.65 -6.42
C ARG A 1085 -47.24 37.80 -6.37
N LYS A 1086 -47.21 36.73 -5.58
CA LYS A 1086 -48.10 36.53 -4.43
C LYS A 1086 -47.47 35.56 -3.47
#